data_AF-A0A958LUU7-F1
#
_entry.id   AF-A0A958LUU7-F1
#
_cell.length_a   1.000
_cell.length_b   1.000
_cell.length_c   1.000
_cell.angle_alpha   90.00
_cell.angle_beta   90.00
_cell.angle_gamma   90.00
#
_symmetry.space_group_name_H-M   'P 1'
#
loop_
_entity.id
_entity.type
_entity.pdbx_description
1 polymer ?
#
loop_
_entity_poly.entity_id
_entity_poly.type
_entity_poly.pdbx_seq_one_letter_code
_entity_poly.pdbx_strand_id
1 'polypeptide(L)'
;MSNLKLKMTNPLAKHFSQVQDLCKRVYPFSKPWSMAQLESHRSYFPDGQLVVIDEEHGKVVGIAFSLIIDWNDYSPQDNWQDFTAGGFFHNHNPKSGKTLYGAEVMVDPEYRGQGIGKMLYKGRQQIVQKYGLKRIRAGARLRGYCKFKDKLSPQEYVKQVVDKKIYDPTLSFQLSNGFKAIGVAANYLFNDPESLGFAAVIEWLNPEKNTEKDFEKQNRSIESFLNEERFIPEFLPRELRQLVRKTTTILGKIIYELEGEKFYKKVESFREQLKKTRTKSKIPEVVSKLNASLQKERNSELFKLAHAFSLQLELVNVCEAAYRTWRQRQRTSPLALKTKLSLVYVLTAHPTEARSTKVVEIIEALLPLLIEEINNNFYINENALATQLRKLWLQPLSKVTKPSVLDEAEYIYSVIFASDIFDYILQEKPGFDLKLRTWVGGDKDGHPGVDKVVMRTCLNKSREKFLCLIEKKLQIILTDLDSLTEAHPSYRQEVLVLKGFSTKLKNLKVIANGDGTKVKTWSLTFLSFVKKASPFVRTHEQVGLLKRAIDFFPGFVLPIEFREDASLIKDALTNQKSQIREMIRELSLISGALDITYYAKGLIISHCESSEDIDNACRLVDLTAQAPQMPVIPLFESQEALFSAKKILKKWLKDKKNQDRVIRHWLRQFEVMLGYSDSSKQVGVIKSRLLISKTMDEIDKTMKAMNIKPIYFHGSGGSVARGGGSLKEQISWWSQAAIEKPKMTVQGEMIQRLFATKEILNSQCAHLTVEALRRKVRKVKRESLPALETFASYASEEYQDLINDQEKLNQLLEATPYRYLDVLKIGSRPSKRPSNLISISGLRAIPWVLCWTQTRSLLPTWWGLGRAWKKLTPQEKQDLKELYLRDAFFSSFIKTLGFSLAKVELDIWQLYFEKSTSVKLIKELREEYKAVIKFVN
;
A
#
# COMPACT_ATOMS: atom_id res chain seq x y z
N MET A 1 66.08 -4.95 -2.28
CA MET A 1 64.68 -5.40 -2.51
C MET A 1 64.69 -6.91 -2.37
N SER A 2 64.16 -7.46 -1.27
CA SER A 2 64.05 -8.91 -1.11
C SER A 2 63.07 -9.45 -2.14
N ASN A 3 63.46 -10.50 -2.87
CA ASN A 3 62.58 -11.20 -3.81
C ASN A 3 61.56 -12.02 -2.99
N LEU A 4 60.48 -11.37 -2.55
CA LEU A 4 59.40 -12.02 -1.82
C LEU A 4 58.79 -13.15 -2.66
N LYS A 5 58.83 -14.37 -2.13
CA LYS A 5 58.31 -15.56 -2.81
C LYS A 5 56.82 -15.71 -2.53
N LEU A 6 56.00 -15.10 -3.37
CA LEU A 6 54.55 -15.05 -3.23
C LEU A 6 53.86 -16.15 -4.03
N LYS A 7 52.96 -16.91 -3.39
CA LYS A 7 52.15 -17.96 -4.03
C LYS A 7 50.67 -17.74 -3.81
N MET A 8 49.89 -17.75 -4.90
CA MET A 8 48.43 -17.75 -4.84
C MET A 8 47.89 -19.18 -4.82
N THR A 9 46.98 -19.48 -3.89
CA THR A 9 46.34 -20.79 -3.74
C THR A 9 44.93 -20.64 -3.15
N ASN A 10 44.20 -21.73 -2.94
CA ASN A 10 42.90 -21.73 -2.25
C ASN A 10 43.11 -21.89 -0.74
N PRO A 11 42.28 -21.26 0.12
CA PRO A 11 42.41 -21.37 1.56
C PRO A 11 42.13 -22.79 2.06
N LEU A 12 42.94 -23.23 3.02
CA LEU A 12 42.72 -24.41 3.84
C LEU A 12 42.28 -23.95 5.23
N ALA A 13 41.65 -24.83 6.01
CA ALA A 13 41.20 -24.51 7.38
C ALA A 13 42.33 -23.92 8.26
N LYS A 14 43.57 -24.40 8.09
CA LYS A 14 44.76 -23.88 8.77
C LYS A 14 45.09 -22.41 8.47
N HIS A 15 44.56 -21.85 7.38
CA HIS A 15 44.77 -20.44 7.00
C HIS A 15 43.74 -19.49 7.64
N PHE A 16 42.64 -20.00 8.21
CA PHE A 16 41.51 -19.15 8.62
C PHE A 16 41.86 -18.16 9.74
N SER A 17 42.66 -18.56 10.72
CA SER A 17 43.14 -17.65 11.77
C SER A 17 43.93 -16.47 11.19
N GLN A 18 44.85 -16.76 10.25
CA GLN A 18 45.63 -15.73 9.57
C GLN A 18 44.76 -14.79 8.72
N VAL A 19 43.70 -15.32 8.10
CA VAL A 19 42.70 -14.51 7.38
C VAL A 19 41.94 -13.58 8.34
N GLN A 20 41.55 -14.06 9.52
CA GLN A 20 40.91 -13.22 10.54
C GLN A 20 41.84 -12.09 11.00
N ASP A 21 43.12 -12.39 11.21
CA ASP A 21 44.11 -11.40 11.63
C ASP A 21 44.41 -10.37 10.54
N LEU A 22 44.51 -10.81 9.28
CA LEU A 22 44.59 -9.90 8.14
C LEU A 22 43.36 -8.98 8.08
N CYS A 23 42.16 -9.51 8.30
CA CYS A 23 40.93 -8.72 8.31
C CYS A 23 40.94 -7.65 9.40
N LYS A 24 41.34 -7.98 10.64
CA LYS A 24 41.48 -7.00 11.73
C LYS A 24 42.48 -5.89 11.39
N ARG A 25 43.59 -6.22 10.70
CA ARG A 25 44.60 -5.22 10.27
C ARG A 25 44.07 -4.30 9.18
N VAL A 26 43.30 -4.82 8.23
CA VAL A 26 42.79 -4.04 7.09
C VAL A 26 41.51 -3.27 7.45
N TYR A 27 40.68 -3.82 8.33
CA TYR A 27 39.40 -3.28 8.77
C TYR A 27 39.27 -3.32 10.30
N PRO A 28 39.98 -2.44 11.05
CA PRO A 28 39.99 -2.48 12.52
C PRO A 28 38.62 -2.18 13.15
N PHE A 29 37.70 -1.57 12.39
CA PHE A 29 36.36 -1.19 12.85
C PHE A 29 35.28 -2.23 12.51
N SER A 30 35.64 -3.30 11.81
CA SER A 30 34.71 -4.35 11.35
C SER A 30 34.97 -5.66 12.07
N LYS A 31 33.91 -6.44 12.31
CA LYS A 31 34.09 -7.82 12.78
C LYS A 31 34.77 -8.65 11.67
N PRO A 32 35.82 -9.43 11.98
CA PRO A 32 36.42 -10.32 11.01
C PRO A 32 35.45 -11.44 10.64
N TRP A 33 35.71 -12.10 9.51
CA TRP A 33 35.00 -13.30 9.09
C TRP A 33 35.03 -14.37 10.18
N SER A 34 33.89 -15.00 10.46
CA SER A 34 33.86 -16.13 11.40
C SER A 34 34.43 -17.40 10.74
N MET A 35 34.91 -18.33 11.57
CA MET A 35 35.38 -19.64 11.06
C MET A 35 34.29 -20.37 10.27
N ALA A 36 33.03 -20.28 10.72
CA ALA A 36 31.89 -20.88 10.04
C ALA A 36 31.63 -20.24 8.66
N GLN A 37 31.81 -18.92 8.53
CA GLN A 37 31.69 -18.24 7.24
C GLN A 37 32.80 -18.68 6.28
N LEU A 38 34.06 -18.70 6.74
CA LEU A 38 35.20 -19.11 5.92
C LEU A 38 35.08 -20.58 5.47
N GLU A 39 34.60 -21.46 6.35
CA GLU A 39 34.33 -22.86 5.99
C GLU A 39 33.17 -22.98 4.99
N SER A 40 32.12 -22.17 5.16
CA SER A 40 31.03 -22.09 4.18
C SER A 40 31.53 -21.67 2.80
N HIS A 41 32.38 -20.64 2.71
CA HIS A 41 32.96 -20.20 1.43
C HIS A 41 33.73 -21.33 0.74
N ARG A 42 34.55 -22.05 1.52
CA ARG A 42 35.35 -23.19 1.05
C ARG A 42 34.47 -24.35 0.59
N SER A 43 33.35 -24.60 1.26
CA SER A 43 32.42 -25.69 0.92
C SER A 43 31.62 -25.39 -0.35
N TYR A 44 31.04 -24.19 -0.47
CA TYR A 44 30.16 -23.84 -1.59
C TYR A 44 30.92 -23.52 -2.88
N PHE A 45 32.06 -22.83 -2.80
CA PHE A 45 32.81 -22.45 -3.98
C PHE A 45 34.32 -22.34 -3.71
N PRO A 46 35.02 -23.49 -3.56
CA PRO A 46 36.46 -23.51 -3.24
C PRO A 46 37.31 -22.69 -4.24
N ASP A 47 37.06 -22.87 -5.54
CA ASP A 47 37.74 -22.17 -6.62
C ASP A 47 37.59 -20.65 -6.55
N GLY A 48 36.49 -20.16 -5.98
CA GLY A 48 36.21 -18.74 -5.80
C GLY A 48 37.00 -18.06 -4.70
N GLN A 49 37.67 -18.84 -3.85
CA GLN A 49 38.38 -18.35 -2.67
C GLN A 49 39.87 -18.40 -2.92
N LEU A 50 40.51 -17.24 -2.98
CA LEU A 50 41.94 -17.09 -3.25
C LEU A 50 42.65 -16.51 -2.03
N VAL A 51 43.82 -17.04 -1.72
CA VAL A 51 44.77 -16.50 -0.73
C VAL A 51 46.16 -16.40 -1.35
N VAL A 52 46.90 -15.36 -0.99
CA VAL A 52 48.32 -15.20 -1.34
C VAL A 52 49.13 -15.41 -0.07
N ILE A 53 50.08 -16.34 -0.15
CA ILE A 53 50.96 -16.73 0.95
C ILE A 53 52.37 -16.26 0.61
N ASP A 54 53.00 -15.61 1.57
CA ASP A 54 54.45 -15.41 1.61
C ASP A 54 55.07 -16.76 2.01
N GLU A 55 55.67 -17.46 1.06
CA GLU A 55 56.22 -18.81 1.28
C GLU A 55 57.40 -18.82 2.24
N GLU A 56 58.11 -17.69 2.38
CA GLU A 56 59.27 -17.57 3.26
C GLU A 56 58.84 -17.56 4.73
N HIS A 57 57.74 -16.86 5.04
CA HIS A 57 57.22 -16.70 6.41
C HIS A 57 55.98 -17.56 6.70
N GLY A 58 55.44 -18.28 5.72
CA GLY A 58 54.19 -19.04 5.83
C GLY A 58 52.96 -18.17 6.14
N LYS A 59 53.02 -16.86 5.83
CA LYS A 59 52.03 -15.84 6.22
C LYS A 59 51.05 -15.57 5.09
N VAL A 60 49.75 -15.54 5.39
CA VAL A 60 48.71 -15.05 4.46
C VAL A 60 48.81 -13.53 4.37
N VAL A 61 49.17 -13.03 3.19
CA VAL A 61 49.44 -11.60 2.92
C VAL A 61 48.41 -10.95 2.00
N GLY A 62 47.49 -11.74 1.43
CA GLY A 62 46.37 -11.22 0.68
C GLY A 62 45.27 -12.25 0.46
N ILE A 63 44.04 -11.78 0.25
CA ILE A 63 42.87 -12.63 -0.03
C ILE A 63 41.97 -12.02 -1.10
N ALA A 64 41.27 -12.87 -1.84
CA ALA A 64 40.14 -12.48 -2.67
C ALA A 64 39.06 -13.55 -2.64
N PHE A 65 37.89 -13.20 -2.11
CA PHE A 65 36.75 -14.12 -2.00
C PHE A 65 35.66 -13.73 -3.00
N SER A 66 35.06 -14.74 -3.62
CA SER A 66 34.13 -14.55 -4.73
C SER A 66 33.05 -15.63 -4.73
N LEU A 67 31.92 -15.34 -5.37
CA LEU A 67 30.84 -16.29 -5.64
C LEU A 67 30.17 -16.00 -6.98
N ILE A 68 29.64 -17.03 -7.62
CA ILE A 68 28.84 -16.90 -8.84
C ILE A 68 27.39 -16.57 -8.47
N ILE A 69 26.82 -15.52 -9.08
CA ILE A 69 25.43 -15.09 -8.88
C ILE A 69 24.72 -14.80 -10.21
N ASP A 70 23.37 -14.87 -10.21
CA ASP A 70 22.57 -14.17 -11.22
C ASP A 70 22.42 -12.71 -10.78
N TRP A 71 23.18 -11.83 -11.43
CA TRP A 71 23.17 -10.41 -11.11
C TRP A 71 21.77 -9.78 -11.17
N ASN A 72 20.87 -10.30 -12.02
CA ASN A 72 19.53 -9.72 -12.16
C ASN A 72 18.66 -9.90 -10.91
N ASP A 73 19.07 -10.77 -9.99
CA ASP A 73 18.40 -10.94 -8.70
C ASP A 73 18.75 -9.82 -7.71
N TYR A 74 19.79 -9.03 -8.01
CA TYR A 74 20.33 -7.99 -7.16
C TYR A 74 20.17 -6.60 -7.79
N SER A 75 19.93 -5.59 -6.96
CA SER A 75 20.11 -4.20 -7.35
C SER A 75 21.60 -3.87 -7.19
N PRO A 76 22.17 -3.04 -8.07
CA PRO A 76 23.50 -2.48 -7.87
C PRO A 76 23.72 -1.79 -6.52
N GLN A 77 22.65 -1.51 -5.78
CA GLN A 77 22.66 -0.80 -4.50
C GLN A 77 22.21 -1.66 -3.32
N ASP A 78 21.93 -2.94 -3.55
CA ASP A 78 21.77 -3.87 -2.43
C ASP A 78 23.07 -3.88 -1.61
N ASN A 79 22.96 -4.07 -0.30
CA ASN A 79 24.13 -3.98 0.56
C ASN A 79 25.01 -5.22 0.41
N TRP A 80 26.23 -5.15 0.94
CA TRP A 80 27.17 -6.27 0.86
C TRP A 80 26.64 -7.56 1.49
N GLN A 81 25.83 -7.49 2.56
CA GLN A 81 25.27 -8.68 3.22
C GLN A 81 24.27 -9.39 2.31
N ASP A 82 23.48 -8.66 1.52
CA ASP A 82 22.51 -9.23 0.59
C ASP A 82 23.23 -10.04 -0.51
N PHE A 83 24.28 -9.46 -1.09
CA PHE A 83 25.11 -10.12 -2.12
C PHE A 83 25.88 -11.33 -1.61
N THR A 84 26.11 -11.43 -0.30
CA THR A 84 26.92 -12.49 0.31
C THR A 84 26.12 -13.44 1.19
N ALA A 85 24.79 -13.31 1.23
CA ALA A 85 23.91 -14.05 2.14
C ALA A 85 24.39 -13.96 3.61
N GLY A 86 24.55 -12.73 4.12
CA GLY A 86 25.06 -12.48 5.47
C GLY A 86 26.52 -12.91 5.65
N GLY A 87 27.28 -12.99 4.56
CA GLY A 87 28.66 -13.45 4.56
C GLY A 87 28.83 -14.98 4.51
N PHE A 88 27.80 -15.78 4.26
CA PHE A 88 27.93 -17.25 4.18
C PHE A 88 28.03 -17.80 2.75
N PHE A 89 27.68 -16.99 1.74
CA PHE A 89 27.64 -17.38 0.32
C PHE A 89 26.64 -18.49 -0.03
N HIS A 90 25.59 -18.69 0.78
CA HIS A 90 24.50 -19.64 0.49
C HIS A 90 23.75 -19.35 -0.81
N ASN A 91 23.92 -18.14 -1.36
CA ASN A 91 23.37 -17.70 -2.64
C ASN A 91 24.29 -18.00 -3.84
N HIS A 92 25.36 -18.78 -3.66
CA HIS A 92 26.20 -19.26 -4.75
C HIS A 92 25.37 -20.08 -5.76
N ASN A 93 25.35 -19.63 -7.02
CA ASN A 93 24.54 -20.23 -8.07
C ASN A 93 25.36 -20.44 -9.36
N PRO A 94 26.12 -21.54 -9.46
CA PRO A 94 26.92 -21.85 -10.65
C PRO A 94 26.07 -22.33 -11.84
N LYS A 95 24.82 -22.78 -11.61
CA LYS A 95 23.95 -23.34 -12.65
C LYS A 95 23.45 -22.28 -13.63
N SER A 96 22.87 -21.20 -13.11
CA SER A 96 22.29 -20.13 -13.94
C SER A 96 23.02 -18.79 -13.83
N GLY A 97 23.86 -18.60 -12.81
CA GLY A 97 24.62 -17.38 -12.62
C GLY A 97 25.60 -17.12 -13.77
N LYS A 98 25.76 -15.83 -14.12
CA LYS A 98 26.65 -15.37 -15.21
C LYS A 98 27.66 -14.34 -14.76
N THR A 99 27.66 -14.00 -13.47
CA THR A 99 28.52 -12.95 -12.90
C THR A 99 29.32 -13.54 -11.75
N LEU A 100 30.64 -13.36 -11.78
CA LEU A 100 31.48 -13.55 -10.61
C LEU A 100 31.38 -12.29 -9.74
N TYR A 101 30.78 -12.40 -8.56
CA TYR A 101 30.74 -11.31 -7.61
C TYR A 101 32.00 -11.32 -6.75
N GLY A 102 32.76 -10.23 -6.77
CA GLY A 102 33.90 -10.02 -5.90
C GLY A 102 33.44 -9.56 -4.53
N ALA A 103 33.32 -10.49 -3.58
CA ALA A 103 32.81 -10.20 -2.25
C ALA A 103 33.82 -9.50 -1.35
N GLU A 104 35.12 -9.84 -1.46
CA GLU A 104 36.15 -9.27 -0.60
C GLU A 104 37.52 -9.26 -1.27
N VAL A 105 38.32 -8.24 -1.04
CA VAL A 105 39.73 -8.22 -1.43
C VAL A 105 40.54 -7.48 -0.37
N MET A 106 41.55 -8.16 0.17
CA MET A 106 42.44 -7.57 1.17
C MET A 106 43.89 -7.84 0.79
N VAL A 107 44.74 -6.86 1.06
CA VAL A 107 46.19 -6.97 0.97
C VAL A 107 46.76 -6.41 2.27
N ASP A 108 47.66 -7.16 2.89
CA ASP A 108 48.32 -6.79 4.12
C ASP A 108 48.98 -5.40 3.95
N PRO A 109 48.71 -4.42 4.85
CA PRO A 109 49.27 -3.08 4.74
C PRO A 109 50.79 -3.03 4.54
N GLU A 110 51.54 -3.96 5.15
CA GLU A 110 53.00 -4.04 5.07
C GLU A 110 53.51 -4.57 3.72
N TYR A 111 52.64 -5.27 2.97
CA TYR A 111 52.98 -5.90 1.69
C TYR A 111 52.38 -5.14 0.48
N ARG A 112 51.80 -3.96 0.71
CA ARG A 112 51.26 -3.12 -0.38
C ARG A 112 52.38 -2.65 -1.29
N GLY A 113 52.05 -2.46 -2.57
CA GLY A 113 53.03 -2.08 -3.61
C GLY A 113 53.77 -3.25 -4.26
N GLN A 114 53.67 -4.47 -3.71
CA GLN A 114 54.39 -5.65 -4.22
C GLN A 114 53.61 -6.47 -5.28
N GLY A 115 52.57 -5.90 -5.89
CA GLY A 115 51.81 -6.57 -6.95
C GLY A 115 50.77 -7.61 -6.50
N ILE A 116 50.64 -7.92 -5.20
CA ILE A 116 49.65 -8.89 -4.65
C ILE A 116 48.22 -8.61 -5.14
N GLY A 117 47.79 -7.35 -5.10
CA GLY A 117 46.45 -6.97 -5.57
C GLY A 117 46.24 -7.32 -7.05
N LYS A 118 47.25 -7.11 -7.91
CA LYS A 118 47.17 -7.48 -9.34
C LYS A 118 47.08 -9.00 -9.52
N MET A 119 47.80 -9.77 -8.70
CA MET A 119 47.71 -11.24 -8.71
C MET A 119 46.29 -11.72 -8.38
N LEU A 120 45.67 -11.17 -7.34
CA LEU A 120 44.31 -11.53 -6.91
C LEU A 120 43.25 -11.20 -7.97
N TYR A 121 43.35 -10.04 -8.63
CA TYR A 121 42.42 -9.67 -9.71
C TYR A 121 42.61 -10.52 -10.97
N LYS A 122 43.84 -10.85 -11.34
CA LYS A 122 44.11 -11.84 -12.41
C LYS A 122 43.52 -13.21 -12.07
N GLY A 123 43.64 -13.66 -10.82
CA GLY A 123 43.01 -14.90 -10.35
C GLY A 123 41.49 -14.90 -10.55
N ARG A 124 40.80 -13.79 -10.27
CA ARG A 124 39.36 -13.65 -10.55
C ARG A 124 39.02 -13.69 -12.04
N GLN A 125 39.85 -13.08 -12.89
CA GLN A 125 39.66 -13.13 -14.34
C GLN A 125 39.80 -14.57 -14.85
N GLN A 126 40.77 -15.32 -14.35
CA GLN A 126 40.94 -16.75 -14.64
C GLN A 126 39.74 -17.59 -14.19
N ILE A 127 39.16 -17.31 -13.01
CA ILE A 127 37.93 -17.97 -12.56
C ILE A 127 36.78 -17.67 -13.53
N VAL A 128 36.62 -16.41 -13.96
CA VAL A 128 35.58 -16.05 -14.94
C VAL A 128 35.75 -16.77 -16.27
N GLN A 129 36.97 -16.91 -16.77
CA GLN A 129 37.28 -17.67 -17.97
C GLN A 129 36.96 -19.16 -17.78
N LYS A 130 37.46 -19.77 -16.70
CA LYS A 130 37.25 -21.19 -16.36
C LYS A 130 35.77 -21.57 -16.32
N TYR A 131 34.94 -20.72 -15.72
CA TYR A 131 33.49 -20.96 -15.59
C TYR A 131 32.65 -20.39 -16.75
N GLY A 132 33.29 -19.84 -17.79
CA GLY A 132 32.60 -19.25 -18.94
C GLY A 132 31.63 -18.13 -18.57
N LEU A 133 31.93 -17.38 -17.51
CA LEU A 133 31.08 -16.31 -17.00
C LEU A 133 31.19 -15.07 -17.88
N LYS A 134 30.15 -14.23 -17.89
CA LYS A 134 30.13 -13.02 -18.69
C LYS A 134 31.00 -11.91 -18.09
N ARG A 135 31.16 -11.84 -16.77
CA ARG A 135 31.73 -10.65 -16.13
C ARG A 135 32.12 -10.87 -14.68
N ILE A 136 32.91 -9.93 -14.16
CA ILE A 136 33.12 -9.68 -12.74
C ILE A 136 32.34 -8.42 -12.36
N ARG A 137 31.66 -8.43 -11.21
CA ARG A 137 31.11 -7.21 -10.59
C ARG A 137 31.46 -7.17 -9.10
N ALA A 138 31.65 -5.99 -8.55
CA ALA A 138 31.93 -5.77 -7.13
C ALA A 138 31.56 -4.34 -6.71
N GLY A 139 31.49 -4.11 -5.40
CA GLY A 139 31.46 -2.75 -4.84
C GLY A 139 32.87 -2.30 -4.46
N ALA A 140 33.33 -1.24 -5.11
CA ALA A 140 34.56 -0.52 -4.83
C ALA A 140 34.37 0.43 -3.65
N ARG A 141 34.82 0.04 -2.46
CA ARG A 141 34.77 0.89 -1.25
C ARG A 141 35.43 2.25 -1.49
N LEU A 142 34.67 3.34 -1.35
CA LEU A 142 35.15 4.71 -1.60
C LEU A 142 35.93 5.27 -0.39
N ARG A 143 37.13 4.73 -0.15
CA ARG A 143 37.90 5.01 1.07
C ARG A 143 38.25 6.48 1.29
N GLY A 144 38.38 7.27 0.22
CA GLY A 144 38.69 8.70 0.35
C GLY A 144 37.47 9.60 0.58
N TYR A 145 36.24 9.07 0.48
CA TYR A 145 35.03 9.89 0.36
C TYR A 145 34.72 10.73 1.61
N CYS A 146 35.03 10.26 2.82
CA CYS A 146 34.80 11.01 4.05
C CYS A 146 35.41 12.43 4.04
N LYS A 147 36.51 12.64 3.31
CA LYS A 147 37.20 13.93 3.16
C LYS A 147 36.46 14.92 2.24
N PHE A 148 35.49 14.45 1.46
CA PHE A 148 34.78 15.22 0.43
C PHE A 148 33.27 15.30 0.66
N LYS A 149 32.74 14.67 1.73
CA LYS A 149 31.30 14.57 2.01
C LYS A 149 30.56 15.92 2.01
N ASP A 150 31.24 16.99 2.43
CA ASP A 150 30.66 18.34 2.55
C ASP A 150 30.80 19.16 1.24
N LYS A 151 31.53 18.62 0.25
CA LYS A 151 31.86 19.29 -1.01
C LYS A 151 31.27 18.62 -2.24
N LEU A 152 31.14 17.29 -2.22
CA LEU A 152 30.73 16.48 -3.35
C LEU A 152 29.74 15.40 -2.91
N SER A 153 28.73 15.17 -3.73
CA SER A 153 27.95 13.93 -3.65
C SER A 153 28.83 12.71 -3.95
N PRO A 154 28.43 11.50 -3.50
CA PRO A 154 29.17 10.28 -3.80
C PRO A 154 29.33 10.02 -5.31
N GLN A 155 28.32 10.38 -6.09
CA GLN A 155 28.31 10.27 -7.55
C GLN A 155 29.32 11.22 -8.19
N GLU A 156 29.34 12.49 -7.79
CA GLU A 156 30.33 13.46 -8.28
C GLU A 156 31.75 13.07 -7.89
N TYR A 157 31.94 12.56 -6.67
CA TYR A 157 33.24 12.04 -6.23
C TYR A 157 33.73 10.90 -7.15
N VAL A 158 32.88 9.91 -7.41
CA VAL A 158 33.22 8.80 -8.31
C VAL A 158 33.50 9.28 -9.74
N LYS A 159 32.72 10.24 -10.24
CA LYS A 159 32.96 10.87 -11.54
C LYS A 159 34.33 11.54 -11.59
N GLN A 160 34.71 12.30 -10.56
CA GLN A 160 36.03 12.92 -10.50
C GLN A 160 37.17 11.91 -10.37
N VAL A 161 36.94 10.76 -9.73
CA VAL A 161 37.92 9.66 -9.69
C VAL A 161 38.08 9.02 -11.07
N VAL A 162 36.98 8.78 -11.78
CA VAL A 162 36.99 8.24 -13.17
C VAL A 162 37.69 9.21 -14.12
N ASP A 163 37.44 10.51 -13.98
CA ASP A 163 38.11 11.59 -14.73
C ASP A 163 39.58 11.79 -14.31
N LYS A 164 40.09 11.02 -13.34
CA LYS A 164 41.44 11.13 -12.77
C LYS A 164 41.76 12.49 -12.11
N LYS A 165 40.73 13.26 -11.72
CA LYS A 165 40.85 14.52 -10.97
C LYS A 165 41.07 14.28 -9.48
N ILE A 166 40.51 13.19 -8.95
CA ILE A 166 40.68 12.74 -7.57
C ILE A 166 41.31 11.34 -7.59
N TYR A 167 42.23 11.09 -6.67
CA TYR A 167 42.77 9.76 -6.43
C TYR A 167 42.04 9.09 -5.25
N ASP A 168 41.38 7.97 -5.52
CA ASP A 168 40.82 7.09 -4.48
C ASP A 168 41.62 5.78 -4.42
N PRO A 169 42.18 5.38 -3.27
CA PRO A 169 43.08 4.23 -3.17
C PRO A 169 42.48 2.90 -3.68
N THR A 170 41.18 2.71 -3.52
CA THR A 170 40.50 1.48 -3.93
C THR A 170 40.03 1.58 -5.38
N LEU A 171 39.25 2.62 -5.68
CA LEU A 171 38.60 2.73 -6.98
C LEU A 171 39.63 3.01 -8.08
N SER A 172 40.59 3.91 -7.88
CA SER A 172 41.64 4.18 -8.87
C SER A 172 42.46 2.93 -9.19
N PHE A 173 42.76 2.10 -8.18
CA PHE A 173 43.44 0.82 -8.38
C PHE A 173 42.59 -0.14 -9.24
N GLN A 174 41.30 -0.29 -8.94
CA GLN A 174 40.42 -1.19 -9.69
C GLN A 174 40.22 -0.73 -11.14
N LEU A 175 40.08 0.57 -11.38
CA LEU A 175 40.02 1.15 -12.73
C LEU A 175 41.30 0.84 -13.52
N SER A 176 42.49 0.92 -12.88
CA SER A 176 43.76 0.56 -13.51
C SER A 176 43.88 -0.93 -13.88
N ASN A 177 43.04 -1.80 -13.31
CA ASN A 177 42.95 -3.23 -13.64
C ASN A 177 41.84 -3.52 -14.68
N GLY A 178 41.35 -2.50 -15.40
CA GLY A 178 40.41 -2.64 -16.50
C GLY A 178 38.94 -2.70 -16.10
N PHE A 179 38.61 -2.44 -14.83
CA PHE A 179 37.21 -2.26 -14.42
C PHE A 179 36.69 -0.90 -14.85
N LYS A 180 35.38 -0.81 -15.04
CA LYS A 180 34.66 0.46 -15.25
C LYS A 180 33.66 0.69 -14.13
N ALA A 181 33.53 1.93 -13.68
CA ALA A 181 32.49 2.33 -12.73
C ALA A 181 31.17 2.55 -13.49
N ILE A 182 30.13 1.84 -13.06
CA ILE A 182 28.81 1.83 -13.71
C ILE A 182 27.69 2.37 -12.80
N GLY A 183 28.05 2.85 -11.60
CA GLY A 183 27.11 3.37 -10.61
C GLY A 183 27.76 3.60 -9.25
N VAL A 184 26.96 4.10 -8.31
CA VAL A 184 27.32 4.20 -6.88
C VAL A 184 26.25 3.50 -6.06
N ALA A 185 26.67 2.67 -5.10
CA ALA A 185 25.85 2.00 -4.12
C ALA A 185 25.89 2.75 -2.79
N ALA A 186 24.74 3.08 -2.23
CA ALA A 186 24.58 3.57 -0.86
C ALA A 186 24.38 2.40 0.11
N ASN A 187 24.80 2.58 1.37
CA ASN A 187 24.68 1.57 2.43
C ASN A 187 25.35 0.22 2.12
N TYR A 188 26.31 0.18 1.20
CA TYR A 188 27.00 -1.05 0.82
C TYR A 188 27.81 -1.62 1.99
N LEU A 189 28.48 -0.74 2.75
CA LEU A 189 29.19 -1.03 4.00
C LEU A 189 28.75 -0.06 5.11
N PHE A 190 27.52 -0.23 5.61
CA PHE A 190 26.80 0.75 6.42
C PHE A 190 27.58 1.40 7.60
N ASN A 191 28.50 0.67 8.24
CA ASN A 191 29.27 1.15 9.40
C ASN A 191 30.71 1.56 9.08
N ASP A 192 31.06 1.77 7.81
CA ASP A 192 32.42 2.13 7.43
C ASP A 192 32.68 3.65 7.52
N PRO A 193 33.55 4.12 8.44
CA PRO A 193 33.79 5.55 8.63
C PRO A 193 34.55 6.20 7.47
N GLU A 194 35.32 5.45 6.68
CA GLU A 194 36.08 5.99 5.54
C GLU A 194 35.17 6.26 4.34
N SER A 195 34.31 5.31 4.00
CA SER A 195 33.40 5.44 2.85
C SER A 195 32.03 6.03 3.17
N LEU A 196 31.68 6.17 4.46
CA LEU A 196 30.34 6.56 4.92
C LEU A 196 29.23 5.64 4.36
N GLY A 197 29.58 4.38 4.11
CA GLY A 197 28.69 3.37 3.54
C GLY A 197 28.56 3.39 2.01
N PHE A 198 29.35 4.20 1.29
CA PHE A 198 29.29 4.27 -0.17
C PHE A 198 30.33 3.41 -0.89
N ALA A 199 29.93 2.81 -2.01
CA ALA A 199 30.84 2.08 -2.90
C ALA A 199 30.55 2.41 -4.37
N ALA A 200 31.56 2.48 -5.22
CA ALA A 200 31.32 2.49 -6.67
C ALA A 200 31.02 1.07 -7.16
N VAL A 201 29.95 0.90 -7.94
CA VAL A 201 29.65 -0.38 -8.57
C VAL A 201 30.57 -0.52 -9.77
N ILE A 202 31.46 -1.51 -9.73
CA ILE A 202 32.45 -1.74 -10.78
C ILE A 202 32.13 -3.00 -11.58
N GLU A 203 32.44 -2.97 -12.87
CA GLU A 203 32.25 -4.09 -13.79
C GLU A 203 33.49 -4.30 -14.67
N TRP A 204 33.87 -5.56 -14.82
CA TRP A 204 34.81 -6.03 -15.83
C TRP A 204 34.09 -7.07 -16.71
N LEU A 205 34.04 -6.84 -18.02
CA LEU A 205 33.44 -7.78 -18.97
C LEU A 205 34.49 -8.79 -19.43
N ASN A 206 34.09 -10.06 -19.49
CA ASN A 206 34.92 -11.11 -20.07
C ASN A 206 35.00 -10.93 -21.60
N PRO A 207 36.18 -10.64 -22.17
CA PRO A 207 36.32 -10.46 -23.63
C PRO A 207 35.89 -11.68 -24.44
N GLU A 208 36.03 -12.89 -23.89
CA GLU A 208 35.72 -14.15 -24.60
C GLU A 208 34.21 -14.48 -24.64
N LYS A 209 33.38 -13.80 -23.83
CA LYS A 209 31.94 -14.12 -23.67
C LYS A 209 31.01 -12.95 -23.97
N ASN A 210 31.55 -11.80 -24.37
CA ASN A 210 30.76 -10.61 -24.67
C ASN A 210 31.03 -10.13 -26.09
N THR A 211 29.97 -9.69 -26.75
CA THR A 211 30.00 -9.13 -28.11
C THR A 211 30.28 -7.63 -28.08
N GLU A 212 30.62 -7.01 -29.21
CA GLU A 212 30.74 -5.54 -29.32
C GLU A 212 29.49 -4.82 -28.78
N LYS A 213 28.28 -5.35 -29.07
CA LYS A 213 27.01 -4.82 -28.54
C LYS A 213 26.94 -4.82 -27.01
N ASP A 214 27.56 -5.81 -26.36
CA ASP A 214 27.61 -5.88 -24.89
C ASP A 214 28.54 -4.78 -24.33
N PHE A 215 29.67 -4.51 -25.00
CA PHE A 215 30.57 -3.41 -24.66
C PHE A 215 29.92 -2.04 -24.89
N GLU A 216 29.21 -1.84 -26.00
CA GLU A 216 28.40 -0.63 -26.24
C GLU A 216 27.31 -0.43 -25.18
N LYS A 217 26.69 -1.52 -24.72
CA LYS A 217 25.68 -1.47 -23.66
C LYS A 217 26.31 -1.06 -22.33
N GLN A 218 27.51 -1.55 -22.02
CA GLN A 218 28.25 -1.09 -20.85
C GLN A 218 28.59 0.41 -20.96
N ASN A 219 29.10 0.86 -22.12
CA ASN A 219 29.44 2.27 -22.34
C ASN A 219 28.21 3.18 -22.18
N ARG A 220 27.05 2.81 -22.73
CA ARG A 220 25.79 3.53 -22.49
C ARG A 220 25.38 3.58 -21.03
N SER A 221 25.59 2.49 -20.29
CA SER A 221 25.33 2.47 -18.83
C SER A 221 26.24 3.44 -18.09
N ILE A 222 27.49 3.59 -18.54
CA ILE A 222 28.46 4.53 -17.98
C ILE A 222 28.06 5.95 -18.33
N GLU A 223 27.72 6.24 -19.59
CA GLU A 223 27.26 7.57 -20.02
C GLU A 223 26.00 7.99 -19.25
N SER A 224 24.99 7.12 -19.16
CA SER A 224 23.78 7.39 -18.37
C SER A 224 24.09 7.67 -16.90
N PHE A 225 25.04 6.93 -16.31
CA PHE A 225 25.51 7.19 -14.94
C PHE A 225 26.22 8.54 -14.82
N LEU A 226 27.13 8.86 -15.75
CA LEU A 226 27.93 10.09 -15.72
C LEU A 226 27.12 11.36 -16.06
N ASN A 227 26.02 11.21 -16.81
CA ASN A 227 25.14 12.30 -17.25
C ASN A 227 23.92 12.51 -16.34
N GLU A 228 23.81 11.75 -15.25
CA GLU A 228 22.65 11.80 -14.33
C GLU A 228 21.30 11.55 -15.02
N GLU A 229 21.30 10.91 -16.19
CA GLU A 229 20.09 10.52 -16.89
C GLU A 229 19.41 9.43 -16.07
N ARG A 230 18.45 9.86 -15.24
CA ARG A 230 17.75 9.03 -14.25
C ARG A 230 17.34 7.68 -14.83
N PHE A 231 18.01 6.64 -14.36
CA PHE A 231 17.36 5.37 -14.06
C PHE A 231 17.71 4.97 -12.63
N ILE A 232 17.00 5.56 -11.67
CA ILE A 232 16.94 5.02 -10.31
C ILE A 232 15.66 4.20 -10.27
N PRO A 233 15.69 2.87 -10.52
CA PRO A 233 14.65 2.03 -9.99
C PRO A 233 14.82 2.13 -8.47
N GLU A 234 13.95 2.92 -7.84
CA GLU A 234 13.81 2.97 -6.39
C GLU A 234 13.87 1.53 -5.86
N PHE A 235 14.75 1.31 -4.89
CA PHE A 235 15.20 0.01 -4.39
C PHE A 235 14.05 -0.98 -4.14
N LEU A 236 13.69 -1.76 -5.16
CA LEU A 236 12.78 -2.88 -4.98
C LEU A 236 13.56 -4.00 -4.30
N PRO A 237 13.16 -4.51 -3.13
CA PRO A 237 13.90 -5.56 -2.41
C PRO A 237 14.11 -6.83 -3.25
N ARG A 238 15.22 -7.56 -3.01
CA ARG A 238 15.56 -8.79 -3.74
C ARG A 238 14.41 -9.79 -3.76
N GLU A 239 13.80 -10.02 -2.61
CA GLU A 239 12.73 -11.00 -2.45
C GLU A 239 11.52 -10.64 -3.32
N LEU A 240 11.13 -9.36 -3.35
CA LEU A 240 10.04 -8.88 -4.19
C LEU A 240 10.38 -9.04 -5.68
N ARG A 241 11.60 -8.69 -6.10
CA ARG A 241 12.03 -8.86 -7.49
C ARG A 241 12.03 -10.33 -7.90
N GLN A 242 12.52 -11.23 -7.05
CA GLN A 242 12.55 -12.67 -7.30
C GLN A 242 11.13 -13.26 -7.38
N LEU A 243 10.22 -12.88 -6.47
CA LEU A 243 8.81 -13.30 -6.56
C LEU A 243 8.17 -12.89 -7.88
N VAL A 244 8.27 -11.60 -8.25
CA VAL A 244 7.69 -11.09 -9.50
C VAL A 244 8.30 -11.80 -10.71
N ARG A 245 9.62 -12.01 -10.72
CA ARG A 245 10.31 -12.71 -11.81
C ARG A 245 9.84 -14.16 -11.93
N LYS A 246 9.79 -14.91 -10.82
CA LYS A 246 9.40 -16.33 -10.82
C LYS A 246 7.95 -16.51 -11.28
N THR A 247 7.02 -15.76 -10.68
CA THR A 247 5.58 -15.80 -11.04
C THR A 247 5.32 -15.41 -12.50
N THR A 248 5.93 -14.33 -13.00
CA THR A 248 5.75 -13.92 -14.40
C THR A 248 6.39 -14.90 -15.38
N THR A 249 7.51 -15.54 -15.01
CA THR A 249 8.13 -16.61 -15.82
C THR A 249 7.21 -17.83 -15.93
N ILE A 250 6.62 -18.28 -14.81
CA ILE A 250 5.67 -19.39 -14.81
C ILE A 250 4.42 -19.03 -15.61
N LEU A 251 3.89 -17.82 -15.45
CA LEU A 251 2.76 -17.34 -16.27
C LEU A 251 3.12 -17.36 -17.77
N GLY A 252 4.32 -16.93 -18.15
CA GLY A 252 4.80 -17.01 -19.53
C GLY A 252 4.79 -18.44 -20.08
N LYS A 253 5.27 -19.42 -19.30
CA LYS A 253 5.19 -20.85 -19.66
C LYS A 253 3.75 -21.32 -19.86
N ILE A 254 2.84 -20.91 -18.97
CA ILE A 254 1.41 -21.25 -19.05
C ILE A 254 0.77 -20.65 -20.30
N ILE A 255 1.07 -19.40 -20.63
CA ILE A 255 0.59 -18.74 -21.86
C ILE A 255 1.12 -19.48 -23.10
N TYR A 256 2.39 -19.86 -23.10
CA TYR A 256 2.98 -20.66 -24.18
C TYR A 256 2.27 -22.01 -24.36
N GLU A 257 2.01 -22.72 -23.26
CA GLU A 257 1.34 -24.03 -23.25
C GLU A 257 -0.11 -23.95 -23.74
N LEU A 258 -0.88 -22.96 -23.27
CA LEU A 258 -2.33 -22.89 -23.52
C LEU A 258 -2.70 -22.11 -24.78
N GLU A 259 -1.90 -21.11 -25.18
CA GLU A 259 -2.21 -20.22 -26.32
C GLU A 259 -1.23 -20.39 -27.50
N GLY A 260 -0.14 -21.12 -27.31
CA GLY A 260 0.88 -21.39 -28.30
C GLY A 260 1.97 -20.30 -28.43
N GLU A 261 3.04 -20.68 -29.14
CA GLU A 261 4.25 -19.87 -29.28
C GLU A 261 4.00 -18.48 -29.90
N LYS A 262 3.13 -18.40 -30.92
CA LYS A 262 2.84 -17.15 -31.64
C LYS A 262 2.27 -16.08 -30.71
N PHE A 263 1.33 -16.46 -29.85
CA PHE A 263 0.71 -15.52 -28.90
C PHE A 263 1.69 -15.15 -27.77
N TYR A 264 2.43 -16.13 -27.23
CA TYR A 264 3.48 -15.88 -26.25
C TYR A 264 4.53 -14.85 -26.75
N LYS A 265 5.07 -15.05 -27.96
CA LYS A 265 6.02 -14.12 -28.58
C LYS A 265 5.43 -12.72 -28.76
N LYS A 266 4.12 -12.62 -29.03
CA LYS A 266 3.41 -11.34 -29.11
C LYS A 266 3.40 -10.64 -27.75
N VAL A 267 2.96 -11.31 -26.69
CA VAL A 267 2.94 -10.76 -25.32
C VAL A 267 4.33 -10.26 -24.91
N GLU A 268 5.38 -11.06 -25.15
CA GLU A 268 6.76 -10.69 -24.80
C GLU A 268 7.28 -9.51 -25.63
N SER A 269 6.96 -9.44 -26.93
CA SER A 269 7.31 -8.29 -27.77
C SER A 269 6.70 -6.99 -27.26
N PHE A 270 5.41 -7.00 -26.90
CA PHE A 270 4.75 -5.83 -26.31
C PHE A 270 5.40 -5.44 -24.97
N ARG A 271 5.67 -6.42 -24.09
CA ARG A 271 6.33 -6.20 -22.80
C ARG A 271 7.72 -5.58 -22.96
N GLU A 272 8.52 -6.06 -23.90
CA GLU A 272 9.85 -5.51 -24.18
C GLU A 272 9.81 -4.09 -24.74
N GLN A 273 8.89 -3.80 -25.66
CA GLN A 273 8.71 -2.46 -26.23
C GLN A 273 8.27 -1.45 -25.17
N LEU A 274 7.32 -1.82 -24.31
CA LEU A 274 6.90 -1.02 -23.15
C LEU A 274 8.00 -0.87 -22.11
N LYS A 275 8.89 -1.85 -21.93
CA LYS A 275 10.05 -1.69 -21.06
C LYS A 275 11.04 -0.65 -21.60
N LYS A 276 11.24 -0.61 -22.93
CA LYS A 276 12.16 0.33 -23.59
C LYS A 276 11.67 1.79 -23.50
N THR A 277 10.37 2.05 -23.31
CA THR A 277 9.86 3.42 -23.15
C THR A 277 10.24 4.03 -21.80
N ARG A 278 10.47 3.22 -20.75
CA ARG A 278 10.91 3.71 -19.44
C ARG A 278 12.36 4.20 -19.40
N THR A 279 13.17 3.87 -20.40
CA THR A 279 14.60 4.20 -20.45
C THR A 279 14.99 5.09 -21.62
N LYS A 280 14.03 5.55 -22.45
CA LYS A 280 14.29 6.36 -23.65
C LYS A 280 13.33 7.54 -23.75
N SER A 281 13.83 8.68 -24.22
CA SER A 281 13.12 9.93 -24.51
C SER A 281 12.14 9.89 -25.71
N LYS A 282 11.79 8.69 -26.23
CA LYS A 282 10.91 8.50 -27.41
C LYS A 282 9.62 7.74 -27.09
N ILE A 283 8.97 8.07 -25.97
CA ILE A 283 7.71 7.44 -25.55
C ILE A 283 6.61 7.58 -26.62
N PRO A 284 6.34 8.77 -27.20
CA PRO A 284 5.24 8.94 -28.15
C PRO A 284 5.37 8.07 -29.41
N GLU A 285 6.58 7.95 -29.96
CA GLU A 285 6.84 7.16 -31.18
C GLU A 285 6.58 5.66 -30.95
N VAL A 286 7.08 5.12 -29.82
CA VAL A 286 6.91 3.70 -29.49
C VAL A 286 5.44 3.40 -29.23
N VAL A 287 4.75 4.24 -28.46
CA VAL A 287 3.35 3.97 -28.14
C VAL A 287 2.44 4.14 -29.36
N SER A 288 2.71 5.10 -30.25
CA SER A 288 1.98 5.21 -31.52
C SER A 288 2.12 3.95 -32.37
N LYS A 289 3.32 3.35 -32.44
CA LYS A 289 3.56 2.08 -33.16
C LYS A 289 2.80 0.92 -32.52
N LEU A 290 2.82 0.83 -31.19
CA LEU A 290 2.06 -0.19 -30.44
C LEU A 290 0.54 -0.04 -30.68
N ASN A 291 0.02 1.18 -30.64
CA ASN A 291 -1.40 1.45 -30.90
C ASN A 291 -1.80 1.04 -32.32
N ALA A 292 -0.99 1.39 -33.32
CA ALA A 292 -1.22 0.97 -34.70
C ALA A 292 -1.15 -0.56 -34.88
N SER A 293 -0.34 -1.25 -34.07
CA SER A 293 -0.32 -2.71 -34.03
C SER A 293 -1.59 -3.27 -33.40
N LEU A 294 -2.07 -2.71 -32.29
CA LEU A 294 -3.29 -3.15 -31.61
C LEU A 294 -4.53 -2.97 -32.48
N GLN A 295 -4.63 -1.88 -33.25
CA GLN A 295 -5.76 -1.63 -34.15
C GLN A 295 -5.92 -2.68 -35.26
N LYS A 296 -4.85 -3.42 -35.59
CA LYS A 296 -4.87 -4.48 -36.60
C LYS A 296 -5.23 -5.86 -36.04
N GLU A 297 -5.34 -5.98 -34.72
CA GLU A 297 -5.60 -7.26 -34.05
C GLU A 297 -7.10 -7.58 -34.00
N ARG A 298 -7.43 -8.88 -33.98
CA ARG A 298 -8.82 -9.33 -33.79
C ARG A 298 -9.27 -9.07 -32.35
N ASN A 299 -10.58 -8.84 -32.16
CA ASN A 299 -11.14 -8.61 -30.82
C ASN A 299 -10.80 -9.72 -29.79
N SER A 300 -10.76 -10.98 -30.22
CA SER A 300 -10.37 -12.10 -29.35
C SER A 300 -8.91 -12.04 -28.91
N GLU A 301 -8.00 -11.62 -29.80
CA GLU A 301 -6.57 -11.43 -29.50
C GLU A 301 -6.36 -10.23 -28.56
N LEU A 302 -7.09 -9.14 -28.80
CA LEU A 302 -7.08 -7.94 -27.95
C LEU A 302 -7.53 -8.28 -26.52
N PHE A 303 -8.58 -9.08 -26.38
CA PHE A 303 -9.06 -9.54 -25.08
C PHE A 303 -8.00 -10.38 -24.36
N LYS A 304 -7.38 -11.35 -25.05
CA LYS A 304 -6.30 -12.18 -24.47
C LYS A 304 -5.08 -11.36 -24.08
N LEU A 305 -4.68 -10.37 -24.88
CA LEU A 305 -3.58 -9.46 -24.57
C LEU A 305 -3.90 -8.64 -23.32
N ALA A 306 -5.11 -8.06 -23.24
CA ALA A 306 -5.56 -7.31 -22.07
C ALA A 306 -5.58 -8.20 -20.82
N HIS A 307 -6.05 -9.44 -20.94
CA HIS A 307 -6.06 -10.44 -19.87
C HIS A 307 -4.64 -10.76 -19.38
N ALA A 308 -3.69 -10.99 -20.29
CA ALA A 308 -2.29 -11.24 -19.94
C ALA A 308 -1.64 -10.10 -19.16
N PHE A 309 -1.76 -8.86 -19.61
CA PHE A 309 -1.18 -7.72 -18.90
C PHE A 309 -1.91 -7.41 -17.58
N SER A 310 -3.23 -7.61 -17.54
CA SER A 310 -4.01 -7.47 -16.30
C SER A 310 -3.59 -8.50 -15.26
N LEU A 311 -3.43 -9.77 -15.67
CA LEU A 311 -2.99 -10.83 -14.78
C LEU A 311 -1.56 -10.60 -14.29
N GLN A 312 -0.65 -10.15 -15.16
CA GLN A 312 0.72 -9.77 -14.74
C GLN A 312 0.70 -8.69 -13.65
N LEU A 313 -0.17 -7.68 -13.78
CA LEU A 313 -0.32 -6.64 -12.76
C LEU A 313 -0.88 -7.20 -11.44
N GLU A 314 -1.90 -8.05 -11.51
CA GLU A 314 -2.44 -8.73 -10.32
C GLU A 314 -1.36 -9.56 -9.61
N LEU A 315 -0.55 -10.32 -10.37
CA LEU A 315 0.56 -11.09 -9.79
C LEU A 315 1.59 -10.19 -9.11
N VAL A 316 1.92 -9.03 -9.68
CA VAL A 316 2.81 -8.05 -9.03
C VAL A 316 2.20 -7.58 -7.70
N ASN A 317 0.90 -7.28 -7.65
CA ASN A 317 0.22 -6.86 -6.43
C ASN A 317 0.23 -7.96 -5.35
N VAL A 318 -0.01 -9.22 -5.74
CA VAL A 318 0.03 -10.36 -4.80
C VAL A 318 1.45 -10.64 -4.31
N CYS A 319 2.46 -10.52 -5.18
CA CYS A 319 3.87 -10.62 -4.78
C CYS A 319 4.26 -9.50 -3.80
N GLU A 320 3.78 -8.28 -4.02
CA GLU A 320 3.98 -7.15 -3.10
C GLU A 320 3.33 -7.43 -1.73
N ALA A 321 2.12 -7.99 -1.72
CA ALA A 321 1.42 -8.38 -0.49
C ALA A 321 2.15 -9.49 0.28
N ALA A 322 2.66 -10.51 -0.42
CA ALA A 322 3.45 -11.59 0.15
C ALA A 322 4.74 -11.05 0.77
N TYR A 323 5.51 -10.25 0.03
CA TYR A 323 6.73 -9.61 0.51
C TYR A 323 6.48 -8.72 1.73
N ARG A 324 5.42 -7.89 1.70
CA ARG A 324 5.04 -7.04 2.84
C ARG A 324 4.71 -7.87 4.07
N THR A 325 3.94 -8.93 3.91
CA THR A 325 3.58 -9.83 5.02
C THR A 325 4.83 -10.47 5.62
N TRP A 326 5.69 -11.05 4.78
CA TRP A 326 6.97 -11.62 5.20
C TRP A 326 7.83 -10.61 5.97
N ARG A 327 8.00 -9.39 5.43
CA ARG A 327 8.77 -8.33 6.08
C ARG A 327 8.18 -7.90 7.42
N GLN A 328 6.85 -7.85 7.53
CA GLN A 328 6.20 -7.47 8.78
C GLN A 328 6.33 -8.55 9.87
N ARG A 329 6.36 -9.84 9.49
CA ARG A 329 6.61 -10.94 10.43
C ARG A 329 8.00 -10.87 11.08
N GLN A 330 8.98 -10.25 10.42
CA GLN A 330 10.33 -10.07 10.95
C GLN A 330 10.47 -8.86 11.89
N ARG A 331 9.49 -7.95 11.89
CA ARG A 331 9.54 -6.76 12.73
C ARG A 331 9.08 -7.12 14.14
N THR A 332 9.82 -6.66 15.13
CA THR A 332 9.40 -6.70 16.52
C THR A 332 8.13 -5.85 16.69
N SER A 333 7.09 -6.42 17.31
CA SER A 333 5.90 -5.65 17.64
C SER A 333 6.28 -4.44 18.51
N PRO A 334 5.75 -3.23 18.21
CA PRO A 334 5.99 -2.08 19.06
C PRO A 334 5.50 -2.37 20.50
N LEU A 335 6.26 -1.90 21.49
CA LEU A 335 6.03 -2.11 22.93
C LEU A 335 4.55 -1.96 23.31
N ALA A 336 4.11 -2.79 24.27
CA ALA A 336 2.76 -2.77 24.83
C ALA A 336 2.39 -1.35 25.30
N LEU A 337 1.36 -0.79 24.67
CA LEU A 337 0.88 0.56 24.94
C LEU A 337 -0.07 0.52 26.14
N LYS A 338 0.05 1.47 27.08
CA LYS A 338 -0.80 1.54 28.30
C LYS A 338 -2.21 2.07 28.04
N THR A 339 -2.46 2.73 26.91
CA THR A 339 -3.77 3.33 26.58
C THR A 339 -4.31 2.79 25.26
N LYS A 340 -5.54 2.31 25.31
CA LYS A 340 -6.24 1.69 24.18
C LYS A 340 -6.96 2.74 23.33
N LEU A 341 -6.66 2.78 22.04
CA LEU A 341 -7.32 3.65 21.07
C LEU A 341 -8.54 2.96 20.43
N SER A 342 -9.67 3.65 20.30
CA SER A 342 -10.83 3.11 19.58
C SER A 342 -10.74 3.51 18.10
N LEU A 343 -10.38 2.58 17.24
CA LEU A 343 -10.32 2.75 15.78
C LEU A 343 -11.64 2.32 15.16
N VAL A 344 -12.18 3.10 14.22
CA VAL A 344 -13.42 2.78 13.51
C VAL A 344 -13.17 2.82 12.00
N TYR A 345 -13.29 1.67 11.35
CA TYR A 345 -13.27 1.56 9.89
C TYR A 345 -14.67 1.34 9.34
N VAL A 346 -15.05 2.18 8.38
CA VAL A 346 -16.31 2.05 7.66
C VAL A 346 -16.01 1.57 6.24
N LEU A 347 -16.33 0.32 5.96
CA LEU A 347 -16.04 -0.34 4.70
C LEU A 347 -17.01 0.14 3.63
N THR A 348 -16.51 0.54 2.47
CA THR A 348 -17.35 0.96 1.34
C THR A 348 -17.20 -0.02 0.18
N ALA A 349 -18.21 -0.05 -0.69
CA ALA A 349 -18.12 -0.79 -1.94
C ALA A 349 -16.89 -0.41 -2.77
N HIS A 350 -16.44 -1.34 -3.62
CA HIS A 350 -15.32 -1.13 -4.52
C HIS A 350 -15.83 -0.59 -5.87
N PRO A 351 -15.53 0.67 -6.23
CA PRO A 351 -16.12 1.30 -7.40
C PRO A 351 -15.67 0.66 -8.73
N THR A 352 -14.56 -0.08 -8.73
CA THR A 352 -14.00 -0.73 -9.92
C THR A 352 -13.72 -2.24 -9.76
N GLU A 353 -14.37 -2.94 -8.82
CA GLU A 353 -14.06 -4.35 -8.59
C GLU A 353 -14.66 -5.18 -9.71
N ALA A 354 -13.79 -5.59 -10.64
CA ALA A 354 -14.17 -6.43 -11.76
C ALA A 354 -13.99 -7.92 -11.43
N ARG A 355 -13.21 -8.29 -10.39
CA ARG A 355 -12.87 -9.69 -10.13
C ARG A 355 -14.06 -10.49 -9.65
N SER A 356 -14.12 -11.76 -10.06
CA SER A 356 -15.08 -12.72 -9.54
C SER A 356 -14.61 -13.26 -8.18
N THR A 357 -15.53 -13.76 -7.36
CA THR A 357 -15.21 -14.39 -6.07
C THR A 357 -14.18 -15.52 -6.23
N LYS A 358 -14.29 -16.31 -7.32
CA LYS A 358 -13.33 -17.37 -7.66
C LYS A 358 -11.91 -16.84 -7.86
N VAL A 359 -11.75 -15.68 -8.50
CA VAL A 359 -10.43 -15.06 -8.69
C VAL A 359 -9.84 -14.62 -7.35
N VAL A 360 -10.65 -14.06 -6.47
CA VAL A 360 -10.23 -13.66 -5.11
C VAL A 360 -9.77 -14.88 -4.32
N GLU A 361 -10.52 -15.97 -4.33
CA GLU A 361 -10.16 -17.24 -3.66
C GLU A 361 -8.81 -17.80 -4.17
N ILE A 362 -8.56 -17.73 -5.48
CA ILE A 362 -7.28 -18.19 -6.04
C ILE A 362 -6.13 -17.27 -5.61
N ILE A 363 -6.35 -15.95 -5.54
CA ILE A 363 -5.36 -14.99 -5.06
C ILE A 363 -5.03 -15.23 -3.58
N GLU A 364 -6.03 -15.49 -2.74
CA GLU A 364 -5.85 -15.84 -1.33
C GLU A 364 -5.03 -17.13 -1.17
N ALA A 365 -5.27 -18.14 -2.02
CA ALA A 365 -4.50 -19.38 -2.03
C ALA A 365 -3.05 -19.21 -2.53
N LEU A 366 -2.75 -18.20 -3.36
CA LEU A 366 -1.40 -17.89 -3.83
C LEU A 366 -0.51 -17.28 -2.75
N LEU A 367 -1.09 -16.46 -1.87
CA LEU A 367 -0.34 -15.68 -0.88
C LEU A 367 0.56 -16.54 0.04
N PRO A 368 0.09 -17.64 0.68
CA PRO A 368 0.95 -18.46 1.53
C PRO A 368 2.07 -19.13 0.74
N LEU A 369 1.81 -19.59 -0.49
CA LEU A 369 2.82 -20.20 -1.36
C LEU A 369 3.96 -19.21 -1.68
N LEU A 370 3.62 -17.95 -1.96
CA LEU A 370 4.61 -16.91 -2.25
C LEU A 370 5.41 -16.51 -1.01
N ILE A 371 4.82 -16.56 0.19
CA ILE A 371 5.56 -16.32 1.44
C ILE A 371 6.54 -17.48 1.70
N GLU A 372 6.10 -18.71 1.47
CA GLU A 372 6.92 -19.91 1.60
C GLU A 372 8.14 -19.86 0.66
N GLU A 373 7.92 -19.43 -0.60
CA GLU A 373 8.99 -19.18 -1.57
C GLU A 373 10.09 -18.27 -1.01
N ILE A 374 9.72 -17.17 -0.34
CA ILE A 374 10.73 -16.30 0.30
C ILE A 374 11.44 -17.04 1.44
N ASN A 375 10.69 -17.71 2.32
CA ASN A 375 11.25 -18.41 3.49
C ASN A 375 12.24 -19.52 3.10
N ASN A 376 11.98 -20.22 2.00
CA ASN A 376 12.82 -21.31 1.50
C ASN A 376 13.84 -20.84 0.46
N ASN A 377 14.15 -19.53 0.42
CA ASN A 377 15.11 -18.92 -0.51
C ASN A 377 14.87 -19.35 -1.98
N PHE A 378 13.59 -19.44 -2.35
CA PHE A 378 13.07 -19.74 -3.68
C PHE A 378 13.33 -21.18 -4.20
N TYR A 379 13.66 -22.11 -3.30
CA TYR A 379 14.02 -23.52 -3.62
C TYR A 379 12.85 -24.52 -3.49
N ILE A 380 11.59 -24.10 -3.71
CA ILE A 380 10.41 -24.99 -3.59
C ILE A 380 9.96 -25.52 -4.95
N ASN A 381 9.28 -26.67 -4.93
CA ASN A 381 8.56 -27.26 -6.05
C ASN A 381 7.56 -26.27 -6.68
N GLU A 382 7.78 -25.91 -7.95
CA GLU A 382 6.99 -24.91 -8.69
C GLU A 382 5.55 -25.36 -8.98
N ASN A 383 5.20 -26.64 -8.82
CA ASN A 383 3.92 -27.20 -9.28
C ASN A 383 2.71 -26.59 -8.57
N ALA A 384 2.79 -26.35 -7.26
CA ALA A 384 1.69 -25.74 -6.51
C ALA A 384 1.40 -24.31 -7.00
N LEU A 385 2.46 -23.52 -7.22
CA LEU A 385 2.37 -22.16 -7.75
C LEU A 385 1.82 -22.17 -9.18
N ALA A 386 2.35 -23.02 -10.05
CA ALA A 386 1.91 -23.16 -11.43
C ALA A 386 0.43 -23.56 -11.52
N THR A 387 -0.04 -24.44 -10.63
CA THR A 387 -1.46 -24.85 -10.57
C THR A 387 -2.39 -23.67 -10.31
N GLN A 388 -2.06 -22.82 -9.35
CA GLN A 388 -2.88 -21.64 -9.05
C GLN A 388 -2.81 -20.59 -10.18
N LEU A 389 -1.62 -20.36 -10.76
CA LEU A 389 -1.48 -19.44 -11.90
C LEU A 389 -2.25 -19.92 -13.13
N ARG A 390 -2.32 -21.24 -13.36
CA ARG A 390 -3.11 -21.83 -14.44
C ARG A 390 -4.61 -21.62 -14.20
N LYS A 391 -5.07 -21.78 -12.96
CA LYS A 391 -6.45 -21.44 -12.59
C LYS A 391 -6.75 -19.97 -12.85
N LEU A 392 -5.84 -19.05 -12.50
CA LEU A 392 -6.03 -17.62 -12.79
C LEU A 392 -6.11 -17.33 -14.29
N TRP A 393 -5.24 -17.94 -15.11
CA TRP A 393 -5.28 -17.75 -16.57
C TRP A 393 -6.63 -18.17 -17.16
N LEU A 394 -7.17 -19.31 -16.72
CA LEU A 394 -8.41 -19.88 -17.24
C LEU A 394 -9.68 -19.21 -16.71
N GLN A 395 -9.59 -18.42 -15.63
CA GLN A 395 -10.72 -17.67 -15.10
C GLN A 395 -10.81 -16.29 -15.74
N PRO A 396 -12.02 -15.79 -16.08
CA PRO A 396 -12.17 -14.41 -16.49
C PRO A 396 -11.87 -13.47 -15.31
N LEU A 397 -10.95 -12.52 -15.53
CA LEU A 397 -10.60 -11.50 -14.51
C LEU A 397 -11.71 -10.48 -14.28
N SER A 398 -12.64 -10.33 -15.22
CA SER A 398 -13.74 -9.37 -15.14
C SER A 398 -15.11 -10.06 -15.15
N LYS A 399 -16.06 -9.49 -14.42
CA LYS A 399 -17.47 -9.89 -14.48
C LYS A 399 -18.07 -9.54 -15.84
N VAL A 400 -18.90 -10.43 -16.34
CA VAL A 400 -19.65 -10.21 -17.59
C VAL A 400 -20.82 -9.25 -17.38
N THR A 401 -21.29 -9.08 -16.14
CA THR A 401 -22.41 -8.20 -15.76
C THR A 401 -21.95 -7.12 -14.78
N LYS A 402 -22.71 -6.01 -14.73
CA LYS A 402 -22.50 -4.96 -13.74
C LYS A 402 -22.71 -5.56 -12.34
N PRO A 403 -21.81 -5.33 -11.36
CA PRO A 403 -21.98 -5.88 -10.03
C PRO A 403 -23.24 -5.30 -9.37
N SER A 404 -23.99 -6.15 -8.70
CA SER A 404 -25.09 -5.75 -7.81
C SER A 404 -24.54 -5.32 -6.44
N VAL A 405 -25.39 -4.68 -5.63
CA VAL A 405 -25.05 -4.38 -4.21
C VAL A 405 -24.74 -5.68 -3.44
N LEU A 406 -25.38 -6.79 -3.80
CA LEU A 406 -25.16 -8.08 -3.16
C LEU A 406 -23.79 -8.67 -3.50
N ASP A 407 -23.28 -8.42 -4.71
CA ASP A 407 -21.94 -8.83 -5.08
C ASP A 407 -20.87 -8.05 -4.31
N GLU A 408 -21.10 -6.75 -4.10
CA GLU A 408 -20.24 -5.90 -3.28
C GLU A 408 -20.26 -6.35 -1.81
N ALA A 409 -21.43 -6.75 -1.31
CA ALA A 409 -21.59 -7.28 0.03
C ALA A 409 -20.83 -8.60 0.21
N GLU A 410 -21.02 -9.54 -0.73
CA GLU A 410 -20.33 -10.84 -0.72
C GLU A 410 -18.81 -10.67 -0.67
N TYR A 411 -18.27 -9.77 -1.49
CA TYR A 411 -16.85 -9.48 -1.55
C TYR A 411 -16.31 -8.91 -0.23
N ILE A 412 -16.96 -7.90 0.36
CA ILE A 412 -16.48 -7.33 1.63
C ILE A 412 -16.56 -8.39 2.73
N TYR A 413 -17.65 -9.15 2.79
CA TYR A 413 -17.85 -10.14 3.84
C TYR A 413 -16.91 -11.33 3.71
N SER A 414 -16.54 -11.76 2.49
CA SER A 414 -15.57 -12.85 2.32
C SER A 414 -14.20 -12.48 2.90
N VAL A 415 -13.76 -11.24 2.72
CA VAL A 415 -12.47 -10.75 3.22
C VAL A 415 -12.50 -10.56 4.75
N ILE A 416 -13.55 -9.93 5.28
CA ILE A 416 -13.62 -9.61 6.73
C ILE A 416 -13.89 -10.84 7.59
N PHE A 417 -14.69 -11.79 7.08
CA PHE A 417 -14.98 -13.06 7.73
C PHE A 417 -14.04 -14.20 7.27
N ALA A 418 -12.87 -13.87 6.70
CA ALA A 418 -11.77 -14.83 6.62
C ALA A 418 -11.33 -15.20 8.04
N SER A 419 -11.09 -16.49 8.31
CA SER A 419 -10.94 -17.00 9.69
C SER A 419 -9.82 -16.34 10.47
N ASP A 420 -8.67 -16.14 9.84
CA ASP A 420 -7.48 -15.52 10.44
C ASP A 420 -7.66 -14.02 10.70
N ILE A 421 -8.30 -13.31 9.77
CA ILE A 421 -8.65 -11.90 9.88
C ILE A 421 -9.70 -11.69 10.97
N PHE A 422 -10.76 -12.48 10.99
CA PHE A 422 -11.83 -12.37 11.96
C PHE A 422 -11.32 -12.65 13.37
N ASP A 423 -10.55 -13.72 13.56
CA ASP A 423 -9.95 -14.04 14.86
C ASP A 423 -9.02 -12.93 15.32
N TYR A 424 -8.19 -12.42 14.40
CA TYR A 424 -7.36 -11.26 14.70
C TYR A 424 -8.19 -10.04 15.11
N ILE A 425 -9.32 -9.73 14.46
CA ILE A 425 -10.20 -8.61 14.84
C ILE A 425 -10.69 -8.78 16.29
N LEU A 426 -11.10 -10.00 16.66
CA LEU A 426 -11.66 -10.31 17.99
C LEU A 426 -10.61 -10.34 19.10
N GLN A 427 -9.38 -10.76 18.80
CA GLN A 427 -8.27 -10.82 19.75
C GLN A 427 -8.06 -9.49 20.47
N GLU A 428 -7.78 -9.57 21.76
CA GLU A 428 -7.42 -8.40 22.56
C GLU A 428 -6.05 -7.87 22.14
N LYS A 429 -5.99 -6.56 21.90
CA LYS A 429 -4.76 -5.88 21.49
C LYS A 429 -4.42 -4.83 22.52
N PRO A 430 -3.15 -4.71 22.95
CA PRO A 430 -2.77 -3.77 24.01
C PRO A 430 -2.98 -2.31 23.60
N GLY A 431 -2.81 -1.99 22.31
CA GLY A 431 -2.83 -0.61 21.83
C GLY A 431 -4.18 -0.08 21.33
N PHE A 432 -5.09 -0.93 20.85
CA PHE A 432 -6.31 -0.46 20.20
C PHE A 432 -7.44 -1.49 20.18
N ASP A 433 -8.68 -1.00 20.05
CA ASP A 433 -9.84 -1.78 19.62
C ASP A 433 -10.23 -1.34 18.21
N LEU A 434 -10.32 -2.31 17.30
CA LEU A 434 -10.75 -2.08 15.93
C LEU A 434 -12.24 -2.41 15.80
N LYS A 435 -13.06 -1.40 15.49
CA LYS A 435 -14.49 -1.55 15.21
C LYS A 435 -14.74 -1.40 13.72
N LEU A 436 -15.53 -2.32 13.17
CA LEU A 436 -15.89 -2.31 11.76
C LEU A 436 -17.36 -1.95 11.57
N ARG A 437 -17.64 -1.20 10.51
CA ARG A 437 -18.97 -0.84 10.00
C ARG A 437 -18.95 -0.98 8.48
N THR A 438 -20.10 -1.00 7.81
CA THR A 438 -20.16 -1.01 6.33
C THR A 438 -21.21 -0.06 5.78
N TRP A 439 -20.97 0.50 4.61
CA TRP A 439 -21.98 1.24 3.84
C TRP A 439 -22.77 0.35 2.89
N VAL A 440 -22.28 -0.87 2.59
CA VAL A 440 -22.95 -1.76 1.65
C VAL A 440 -24.28 -2.24 2.23
N GLY A 441 -25.38 -1.97 1.51
CA GLY A 441 -26.74 -2.20 1.97
C GLY A 441 -27.35 -1.07 2.81
N GLY A 442 -26.58 -0.02 3.15
CA GLY A 442 -27.06 1.14 3.92
C GLY A 442 -26.93 2.49 3.19
N ASP A 443 -26.00 2.64 2.25
CA ASP A 443 -25.80 3.86 1.47
C ASP A 443 -26.84 3.99 0.34
N LYS A 444 -27.90 4.75 0.61
CA LYS A 444 -29.04 4.97 -0.29
C LYS A 444 -28.86 6.21 -1.17
N ASP A 445 -28.02 7.17 -0.76
CA ASP A 445 -27.74 8.43 -1.46
C ASP A 445 -27.52 8.16 -2.96
N GLY A 446 -28.43 8.65 -3.81
CA GLY A 446 -28.35 8.51 -5.27
C GLY A 446 -28.12 7.07 -5.77
N HIS A 447 -28.52 6.06 -5.00
CA HIS A 447 -28.37 4.65 -5.32
C HIS A 447 -29.77 4.00 -5.45
N PRO A 448 -30.27 3.72 -6.66
CA PRO A 448 -31.61 3.16 -6.85
C PRO A 448 -31.70 1.68 -6.44
N GLY A 449 -30.60 0.93 -6.56
CA GLY A 449 -30.55 -0.50 -6.18
C GLY A 449 -30.37 -0.79 -4.68
N VAL A 450 -30.57 0.20 -3.80
CA VAL A 450 -30.54 0.02 -2.34
C VAL A 450 -31.94 0.32 -1.82
N ASP A 451 -32.52 -0.64 -1.11
CA ASP A 451 -33.84 -0.57 -0.49
C ASP A 451 -33.90 -1.48 0.76
N LYS A 452 -35.07 -1.61 1.40
CA LYS A 452 -35.24 -2.46 2.58
C LYS A 452 -34.96 -3.95 2.32
N VAL A 453 -35.23 -4.44 1.10
CA VAL A 453 -35.08 -5.86 0.72
C VAL A 453 -33.60 -6.17 0.52
N VAL A 454 -32.90 -5.32 -0.24
CA VAL A 454 -31.45 -5.41 -0.44
C VAL A 454 -30.71 -5.24 0.89
N MET A 455 -31.11 -4.28 1.73
CA MET A 455 -30.56 -4.10 3.08
C MET A 455 -30.66 -5.38 3.91
N ARG A 456 -31.87 -5.97 4.02
CA ARG A 456 -32.07 -7.24 4.75
C ARG A 456 -31.22 -8.36 4.14
N THR A 457 -31.13 -8.43 2.81
CA THR A 457 -30.34 -9.46 2.12
C THR A 457 -28.84 -9.31 2.40
N CYS A 458 -28.31 -8.09 2.42
CA CYS A 458 -26.94 -7.80 2.84
C CYS A 458 -26.70 -8.20 4.31
N LEU A 459 -27.63 -7.90 5.22
CA LEU A 459 -27.52 -8.34 6.62
C LEU A 459 -27.52 -9.87 6.74
N ASN A 460 -28.37 -10.56 5.97
CA ASN A 460 -28.41 -12.03 5.92
C ASN A 460 -27.08 -12.63 5.42
N LYS A 461 -26.49 -12.06 4.36
CA LYS A 461 -25.17 -12.51 3.87
C LYS A 461 -24.09 -12.33 4.93
N SER A 462 -24.08 -11.20 5.64
CA SER A 462 -23.15 -11.00 6.75
C SER A 462 -23.40 -11.99 7.89
N ARG A 463 -24.66 -12.25 8.25
CA ARG A 463 -25.06 -13.23 9.28
C ARG A 463 -24.59 -14.63 8.92
N GLU A 464 -24.78 -15.05 7.68
CA GLU A 464 -24.36 -16.38 7.22
C GLU A 464 -22.86 -16.63 7.41
N LYS A 465 -22.02 -15.68 6.97
CA LYS A 465 -20.55 -15.78 7.16
C LYS A 465 -20.17 -15.75 8.63
N PHE A 466 -20.78 -14.85 9.41
CA PHE A 466 -20.56 -14.77 10.85
C PHE A 466 -20.90 -16.09 11.56
N LEU A 467 -22.10 -16.63 11.33
CA LEU A 467 -22.55 -17.88 11.95
C LEU A 467 -21.68 -19.07 11.54
N CYS A 468 -21.20 -19.14 10.29
CA CYS A 468 -20.27 -20.17 9.86
C CYS A 468 -18.98 -20.17 10.71
N LEU A 469 -18.44 -19.00 11.03
CA LEU A 469 -17.27 -18.90 11.91
C LEU A 469 -17.61 -19.28 13.36
N ILE A 470 -18.76 -18.83 13.88
CA ILE A 470 -19.22 -19.20 15.23
C ILE A 470 -19.41 -20.72 15.36
N GLU A 471 -20.00 -21.36 14.36
CA GLU A 471 -20.19 -22.81 14.31
C GLU A 471 -18.85 -23.55 14.29
N LYS A 472 -17.88 -23.11 13.48
CA LYS A 472 -16.52 -23.65 13.49
C LYS A 472 -15.87 -23.57 14.87
N LYS A 473 -16.03 -22.44 15.58
CA LYS A 473 -15.50 -22.25 16.93
C LYS A 473 -16.15 -23.17 17.95
N LEU A 474 -17.48 -23.29 17.90
CA LEU A 474 -18.22 -24.24 18.74
C LEU A 474 -17.80 -25.69 18.46
N GLN A 475 -17.57 -26.03 17.19
CA GLN A 475 -17.13 -27.37 16.80
C GLN A 475 -15.74 -27.71 17.33
N ILE A 476 -14.80 -26.75 17.35
CA ILE A 476 -13.48 -26.96 17.97
C ILE A 476 -13.64 -27.26 19.47
N ILE A 477 -14.42 -26.45 20.20
CA ILE A 477 -14.67 -26.66 21.64
C ILE A 477 -15.31 -28.04 21.86
N LEU A 478 -16.26 -28.42 21.01
CA LEU A 478 -16.95 -29.71 21.08
C LEU A 478 -15.98 -30.87 20.87
N THR A 479 -15.16 -30.84 19.81
CA THR A 479 -14.18 -31.89 19.52
C THR A 479 -13.18 -32.04 20.66
N ASP A 480 -12.65 -30.92 21.18
CA ASP A 480 -11.68 -30.94 22.27
C ASP A 480 -12.30 -31.50 23.55
N LEU A 481 -13.54 -31.10 23.88
CA LEU A 481 -14.25 -31.59 25.06
C LEU A 481 -14.68 -33.06 24.94
N ASP A 482 -15.16 -33.49 23.77
CA ASP A 482 -15.62 -34.86 23.50
C ASP A 482 -14.46 -35.86 23.67
N SER A 483 -13.26 -35.49 23.21
CA SER A 483 -12.03 -36.28 23.37
C SER A 483 -11.64 -36.54 24.83
N LEU A 484 -12.16 -35.75 25.78
CA LEU A 484 -11.90 -35.86 27.21
C LEU A 484 -13.01 -36.59 27.98
N THR A 485 -14.11 -36.98 27.31
CA THR A 485 -15.29 -37.54 28.00
C THR A 485 -15.08 -38.94 28.58
N GLU A 486 -14.12 -39.71 28.06
CA GLU A 486 -13.75 -41.02 28.62
C GLU A 486 -13.03 -40.85 29.97
N ALA A 487 -12.04 -39.95 30.03
CA ALA A 487 -11.30 -39.65 31.26
C ALA A 487 -12.14 -38.83 32.27
N HIS A 488 -13.05 -37.99 31.77
CA HIS A 488 -13.89 -37.12 32.59
C HIS A 488 -15.38 -37.22 32.16
N PRO A 489 -16.12 -38.25 32.63
CA PRO A 489 -17.53 -38.46 32.27
C PRO A 489 -18.47 -37.28 32.54
N SER A 490 -18.12 -36.42 33.51
CA SER A 490 -18.87 -35.20 33.83
C SER A 490 -19.01 -34.22 32.65
N TYR A 491 -18.09 -34.26 31.67
CA TYR A 491 -18.12 -33.39 30.49
C TYR A 491 -19.19 -33.78 29.46
N ARG A 492 -19.77 -34.99 29.53
CA ARG A 492 -20.83 -35.43 28.60
C ARG A 492 -22.03 -34.49 28.58
N GLN A 493 -22.40 -33.96 29.75
CA GLN A 493 -23.50 -32.99 29.86
C GLN A 493 -23.17 -31.66 29.15
N GLU A 494 -21.94 -31.17 29.29
CA GLU A 494 -21.49 -29.95 28.62
C GLU A 494 -21.43 -30.15 27.10
N VAL A 495 -20.99 -31.32 26.61
CA VAL A 495 -21.04 -31.69 25.19
C VAL A 495 -22.46 -31.65 24.64
N LEU A 496 -23.44 -32.24 25.35
CA LEU A 496 -24.85 -32.23 24.94
C LEU A 496 -25.41 -30.80 24.86
N VAL A 497 -25.10 -29.96 25.85
CA VAL A 497 -25.53 -28.56 25.87
C VAL A 497 -24.91 -27.77 24.71
N LEU A 498 -23.61 -27.94 24.45
CA LEU A 498 -22.90 -27.30 23.33
C LEU A 498 -23.46 -27.75 21.97
N LYS A 499 -23.76 -29.04 21.78
CA LYS A 499 -24.47 -29.54 20.58
C LYS A 499 -25.82 -28.83 20.41
N GLY A 500 -26.54 -28.62 21.52
CA GLY A 500 -27.78 -27.84 21.54
C GLY A 500 -27.61 -26.39 21.08
N PHE A 501 -26.50 -25.72 21.44
CA PHE A 501 -26.20 -24.36 20.97
C PHE A 501 -25.96 -24.31 19.46
N SER A 502 -25.23 -25.28 18.90
CA SER A 502 -25.01 -25.38 17.45
C SER A 502 -26.32 -25.56 16.68
N THR A 503 -27.24 -26.40 17.19
CA THR A 503 -28.58 -26.55 16.59
C THR A 503 -29.40 -25.27 16.66
N LYS A 504 -29.41 -24.59 17.82
CA LYS A 504 -30.11 -23.30 17.98
C LYS A 504 -29.52 -22.19 17.11
N LEU A 505 -28.22 -22.26 16.79
CA LEU A 505 -27.55 -21.30 15.91
C LEU A 505 -28.16 -21.32 14.49
N LYS A 506 -28.55 -22.49 13.98
CA LYS A 506 -29.16 -22.65 12.65
C LYS A 506 -30.46 -21.83 12.51
N ASN A 507 -31.20 -21.66 13.60
CA ASN A 507 -32.44 -20.86 13.64
C ASN A 507 -32.19 -19.35 13.52
N LEU A 508 -30.94 -18.89 13.61
CA LEU A 508 -30.54 -17.49 13.49
C LEU A 508 -30.04 -17.13 12.08
N LYS A 509 -30.05 -18.07 11.13
CA LYS A 509 -29.51 -17.87 9.78
C LYS A 509 -30.29 -16.82 8.99
N VAL A 510 -31.62 -16.78 9.16
CA VAL A 510 -32.52 -15.86 8.45
C VAL A 510 -32.96 -14.74 9.39
N ILE A 511 -32.60 -13.52 9.03
CA ILE A 511 -33.02 -12.29 9.71
C ILE A 511 -34.44 -11.94 9.28
N ALA A 512 -35.31 -11.87 10.29
CA ALA A 512 -36.72 -11.49 10.17
C ALA A 512 -37.10 -10.53 11.31
N ASN A 513 -38.37 -10.17 11.39
CA ASN A 513 -38.87 -9.32 12.48
C ASN A 513 -38.65 -10.01 13.84
N GLY A 514 -38.19 -9.24 14.83
CA GLY A 514 -37.83 -9.75 16.15
C GLY A 514 -36.54 -10.60 16.19
N ASP A 515 -35.72 -10.59 15.14
CA ASP A 515 -34.43 -11.30 15.10
C ASP A 515 -33.54 -10.92 16.29
N GLY A 516 -33.47 -9.64 16.66
CA GLY A 516 -32.63 -9.23 17.78
C GLY A 516 -33.04 -9.87 19.10
N THR A 517 -34.33 -10.13 19.33
CA THR A 517 -34.78 -10.88 20.51
C THR A 517 -34.21 -12.31 20.52
N LYS A 518 -34.19 -12.98 19.36
CA LYS A 518 -33.62 -14.34 19.23
C LYS A 518 -32.11 -14.33 19.46
N VAL A 519 -31.39 -13.39 18.86
CA VAL A 519 -29.93 -13.22 19.03
C VAL A 519 -29.58 -12.92 20.48
N LYS A 520 -30.35 -12.03 21.14
CA LYS A 520 -30.18 -11.70 22.57
C LYS A 520 -30.34 -12.93 23.44
N THR A 521 -31.41 -13.70 23.23
CA THR A 521 -31.69 -14.93 23.97
C THR A 521 -30.57 -15.95 23.80
N TRP A 522 -30.11 -16.20 22.57
CA TRP A 522 -29.00 -17.10 22.32
C TRP A 522 -27.73 -16.64 23.05
N SER A 523 -27.39 -15.35 22.92
CA SER A 523 -26.17 -14.77 23.51
C SER A 523 -26.18 -14.84 25.03
N LEU A 524 -27.28 -14.44 25.68
CA LEU A 524 -27.41 -14.51 27.14
C LEU A 524 -27.40 -15.95 27.65
N THR A 525 -28.04 -16.87 26.93
CA THR A 525 -28.05 -18.30 27.30
C THR A 525 -26.65 -18.89 27.20
N PHE A 526 -25.92 -18.59 26.12
CA PHE A 526 -24.53 -19.02 25.93
C PHE A 526 -23.61 -18.45 27.01
N LEU A 527 -23.67 -17.14 27.27
CA LEU A 527 -22.86 -16.49 28.30
C LEU A 527 -23.17 -17.03 29.71
N SER A 528 -24.44 -17.34 29.99
CA SER A 528 -24.87 -17.96 31.26
C SER A 528 -24.35 -19.39 31.40
N PHE A 529 -24.43 -20.20 30.34
CA PHE A 529 -23.85 -21.54 30.31
C PHE A 529 -22.35 -21.48 30.58
N VAL A 530 -21.60 -20.65 29.84
CA VAL A 530 -20.15 -20.53 30.01
C VAL A 530 -19.80 -20.13 31.44
N LYS A 531 -20.54 -19.22 32.09
CA LYS A 531 -20.28 -18.86 33.50
C LYS A 531 -20.35 -20.04 34.46
N LYS A 532 -21.21 -21.04 34.18
CA LYS A 532 -21.45 -22.22 35.02
C LYS A 532 -20.67 -23.46 34.57
N ALA A 533 -20.06 -23.44 33.38
CA ALA A 533 -19.33 -24.56 32.81
C ALA A 533 -18.01 -24.84 33.55
N SER A 534 -17.44 -26.01 33.27
CA SER A 534 -16.13 -26.45 33.74
C SER A 534 -15.03 -25.40 33.51
N PRO A 535 -13.95 -25.41 34.32
CA PRO A 535 -12.78 -24.57 34.07
C PRO A 535 -12.26 -24.71 32.63
N PHE A 536 -12.23 -25.94 32.10
CA PHE A 536 -11.81 -26.25 30.74
C PHE A 536 -12.58 -25.42 29.70
N VAL A 537 -13.92 -25.48 29.71
CA VAL A 537 -14.74 -24.69 28.79
C VAL A 537 -14.60 -23.19 29.07
N ARG A 538 -14.55 -22.77 30.33
CA ARG A 538 -14.47 -21.34 30.71
C ARG A 538 -13.22 -20.65 30.19
N THR A 539 -12.08 -21.34 30.21
CA THR A 539 -10.77 -20.81 29.79
C THR A 539 -10.38 -21.20 28.38
N HIS A 540 -11.22 -21.96 27.68
CA HIS A 540 -10.98 -22.36 26.30
C HIS A 540 -10.80 -21.12 25.40
N GLU A 541 -9.76 -21.12 24.55
CA GLU A 541 -9.43 -19.98 23.67
C GLU A 541 -10.64 -19.55 22.82
N GLN A 542 -11.27 -20.53 22.15
CA GLN A 542 -12.44 -20.29 21.31
C GLN A 542 -13.63 -19.70 22.08
N VAL A 543 -13.82 -20.03 23.36
CA VAL A 543 -14.87 -19.41 24.19
C VAL A 543 -14.56 -17.93 24.44
N GLY A 544 -13.28 -17.58 24.63
CA GLY A 544 -12.83 -16.19 24.67
C GLY A 544 -13.17 -15.43 23.39
N LEU A 545 -12.87 -16.01 22.23
CA LEU A 545 -13.22 -15.42 20.93
C LEU A 545 -14.74 -15.29 20.73
N LEU A 546 -15.53 -16.29 21.13
CA LEU A 546 -16.99 -16.24 21.05
C LEU A 546 -17.60 -15.11 21.90
N LYS A 547 -17.11 -14.92 23.14
CA LYS A 547 -17.53 -13.78 23.99
C LYS A 547 -17.24 -12.45 23.30
N ARG A 548 -16.02 -12.29 22.76
CA ARG A 548 -15.61 -11.09 22.02
C ARG A 548 -16.44 -10.87 20.76
N ALA A 549 -16.81 -11.94 20.05
CA ALA A 549 -17.67 -11.86 18.88
C ALA A 549 -19.06 -11.32 19.24
N ILE A 550 -19.64 -11.78 20.35
CA ILE A 550 -20.92 -11.27 20.88
C ILE A 550 -20.78 -9.78 21.26
N ASP A 551 -19.68 -9.37 21.90
CA ASP A 551 -19.47 -7.99 22.31
C ASP A 551 -19.25 -7.03 21.13
N PHE A 552 -18.49 -7.46 20.12
CA PHE A 552 -18.13 -6.62 18.96
C PHE A 552 -19.27 -6.56 17.93
N PHE A 553 -20.00 -7.66 17.76
CA PHE A 553 -21.08 -7.82 16.80
C PHE A 553 -22.36 -8.33 17.48
N PRO A 554 -22.97 -7.56 18.39
CA PRO A 554 -24.11 -8.00 19.19
C PRO A 554 -25.38 -8.32 18.36
N GLY A 555 -25.49 -7.78 17.15
CA GLY A 555 -26.54 -8.13 16.19
C GLY A 555 -26.18 -9.33 15.30
N PHE A 556 -25.06 -10.03 15.56
CA PHE A 556 -24.52 -11.13 14.74
C PHE A 556 -24.39 -10.77 13.25
N VAL A 557 -24.08 -9.51 12.96
CA VAL A 557 -23.87 -8.95 11.62
C VAL A 557 -22.77 -7.91 11.69
N LEU A 558 -22.13 -7.63 10.55
CA LEU A 558 -21.35 -6.41 10.36
C LEU A 558 -22.35 -5.23 10.28
N PRO A 559 -22.34 -4.29 11.22
CA PRO A 559 -23.37 -3.25 11.26
C PRO A 559 -23.21 -2.25 10.12
N ILE A 560 -24.33 -1.84 9.54
CA ILE A 560 -24.37 -0.87 8.45
C ILE A 560 -24.32 0.58 8.98
N GLU A 561 -24.13 1.56 8.10
CA GLU A 561 -24.51 2.95 8.33
C GLU A 561 -25.47 3.38 7.24
N PHE A 562 -26.57 4.03 7.63
CA PHE A 562 -27.48 4.63 6.68
C PHE A 562 -26.89 5.91 6.13
N ARG A 563 -27.13 6.19 4.85
CA ARG A 563 -26.78 7.47 4.24
C ARG A 563 -27.82 7.86 3.19
N GLU A 564 -28.30 9.09 3.26
CA GLU A 564 -29.25 9.65 2.30
C GLU A 564 -29.05 11.17 2.14
N ASP A 565 -29.51 11.73 1.04
CA ASP A 565 -29.52 13.17 0.78
C ASP A 565 -30.48 13.94 1.73
N ALA A 566 -30.07 15.12 2.18
CA ALA A 566 -30.86 15.97 3.09
C ALA A 566 -32.27 16.27 2.56
N SER A 567 -32.43 16.52 1.26
CA SER A 567 -33.73 16.78 0.64
C SER A 567 -34.65 15.56 0.69
N LEU A 568 -34.10 14.38 0.41
CA LEU A 568 -34.84 13.12 0.45
C LEU A 568 -35.22 12.70 1.88
N ILE A 569 -34.39 13.05 2.87
CA ILE A 569 -34.71 12.89 4.30
C ILE A 569 -35.88 13.80 4.69
N LYS A 570 -35.89 15.05 4.23
CA LYS A 570 -37.01 15.98 4.46
C LYS A 570 -38.31 15.46 3.85
N ASP A 571 -38.26 15.00 2.60
CA ASP A 571 -39.42 14.39 1.93
C ASP A 571 -39.91 13.12 2.63
N ALA A 572 -39.00 12.33 3.21
CA ALA A 572 -39.32 11.11 3.94
C ALA A 572 -40.16 11.36 5.22
N LEU A 573 -40.17 12.58 5.77
CA LEU A 573 -40.99 12.91 6.93
C LEU A 573 -42.49 12.77 6.64
N THR A 574 -42.93 13.13 5.43
CA THR A 574 -44.33 13.08 4.99
C THR A 574 -44.58 11.90 4.05
N ASN A 575 -43.62 11.54 3.20
CA ASN A 575 -43.75 10.45 2.24
C ASN A 575 -43.53 9.07 2.89
N GLN A 576 -44.62 8.35 3.14
CA GLN A 576 -44.59 6.99 3.72
C GLN A 576 -43.92 5.95 2.81
N LYS A 577 -43.84 6.20 1.49
CA LYS A 577 -43.21 5.30 0.50
C LYS A 577 -41.73 5.62 0.26
N SER A 578 -41.17 6.58 1.01
CA SER A 578 -39.74 6.88 0.92
C SER A 578 -38.90 5.67 1.32
N GLN A 579 -37.94 5.29 0.48
CA GLN A 579 -37.13 4.10 0.68
C GLN A 579 -36.30 4.17 1.98
N ILE A 580 -35.70 5.33 2.29
CA ILE A 580 -34.96 5.49 3.54
C ILE A 580 -35.86 5.33 4.78
N ARG A 581 -37.10 5.82 4.71
CA ARG A 581 -38.10 5.68 5.78
C ARG A 581 -38.45 4.21 6.00
N GLU A 582 -38.72 3.49 4.91
CA GLU A 582 -39.02 2.06 4.95
C GLU A 582 -37.84 1.24 5.47
N MET A 583 -36.61 1.56 5.07
CA MET A 583 -35.39 0.90 5.55
C MET A 583 -35.22 1.03 7.06
N ILE A 584 -35.35 2.26 7.62
CA ILE A 584 -35.21 2.48 9.06
C ILE A 584 -36.33 1.77 9.84
N ARG A 585 -37.59 1.86 9.36
CA ARG A 585 -38.72 1.15 9.96
C ARG A 585 -38.50 -0.37 9.96
N GLU A 586 -38.07 -0.94 8.84
CA GLU A 586 -37.79 -2.37 8.72
C GLU A 586 -36.71 -2.82 9.71
N LEU A 587 -35.65 -2.02 9.85
CA LEU A 587 -34.58 -2.32 10.78
C LEU A 587 -35.03 -2.25 12.25
N SER A 588 -35.93 -1.32 12.59
CA SER A 588 -36.54 -1.25 13.91
C SER A 588 -37.37 -2.50 14.23
N LEU A 589 -38.05 -3.08 13.24
CA LEU A 589 -38.79 -4.33 13.42
C LEU A 589 -37.84 -5.53 13.58
N ILE A 590 -36.72 -5.52 12.85
CA ILE A 590 -35.67 -6.55 12.94
C ILE A 590 -34.99 -6.52 14.32
N SER A 591 -34.67 -5.33 14.84
CA SER A 591 -33.90 -5.19 16.08
C SER A 591 -34.63 -5.75 17.31
N GLY A 592 -35.96 -5.74 17.33
CA GLY A 592 -36.76 -6.31 18.42
C GLY A 592 -36.30 -5.80 19.79
N ALA A 593 -35.90 -6.70 20.69
CA ALA A 593 -35.41 -6.34 22.04
C ALA A 593 -33.93 -5.90 22.11
N LEU A 594 -33.21 -5.88 20.98
CA LEU A 594 -31.87 -5.29 20.88
C LEU A 594 -31.97 -3.84 20.42
N ASP A 595 -30.94 -3.07 20.77
CA ASP A 595 -30.77 -1.73 20.23
C ASP A 595 -30.58 -1.79 18.71
N ILE A 596 -31.31 -0.95 17.97
CA ILE A 596 -31.16 -0.78 16.52
C ILE A 596 -29.70 -0.51 16.13
N THR A 597 -28.92 0.12 17.02
CA THR A 597 -27.50 0.41 16.79
C THR A 597 -26.62 -0.84 16.69
N TYR A 598 -27.13 -2.02 17.02
CA TYR A 598 -26.44 -3.29 16.83
C TYR A 598 -26.51 -3.78 15.38
N TYR A 599 -27.42 -3.22 14.57
CA TYR A 599 -27.54 -3.47 13.14
C TYR A 599 -27.15 -2.26 12.29
N ALA A 600 -27.48 -1.02 12.69
CA ALA A 600 -27.07 0.20 11.98
C ALA A 600 -26.53 1.29 12.92
N LYS A 601 -25.30 1.76 12.71
CA LYS A 601 -24.59 2.63 13.65
C LYS A 601 -24.93 4.12 13.57
N GLY A 602 -25.72 4.55 12.59
CA GLY A 602 -26.14 5.94 12.44
C GLY A 602 -26.74 6.24 11.07
N LEU A 603 -27.27 7.46 10.93
CA LEU A 603 -27.81 8.03 9.70
C LEU A 603 -26.97 9.25 9.27
N ILE A 604 -26.30 9.12 8.14
CA ILE A 604 -25.47 10.17 7.52
C ILE A 604 -26.34 11.02 6.60
N ILE A 605 -26.22 12.33 6.75
CA ILE A 605 -26.99 13.34 6.01
C ILE A 605 -26.07 13.92 4.93
N SER A 606 -26.17 13.44 3.70
CA SER A 606 -25.46 14.02 2.55
C SER A 606 -26.04 15.39 2.21
N HIS A 607 -25.25 16.28 1.63
CA HIS A 607 -25.69 17.64 1.26
C HIS A 607 -26.27 18.43 2.45
N CYS A 608 -25.69 18.26 3.64
CA CYS A 608 -26.14 18.97 4.84
C CYS A 608 -25.65 20.43 4.83
N GLU A 609 -26.59 21.38 4.72
CA GLU A 609 -26.29 22.82 4.58
C GLU A 609 -26.94 23.68 5.68
N SER A 610 -27.81 23.09 6.51
CA SER A 610 -28.53 23.79 7.55
C SER A 610 -28.70 22.98 8.85
N SER A 611 -29.06 23.67 9.93
CA SER A 611 -29.45 23.01 11.19
C SER A 611 -30.78 22.27 11.07
N GLU A 612 -31.64 22.67 10.13
CA GLU A 612 -32.93 22.04 9.87
C GLU A 612 -32.74 20.63 9.30
N ASP A 613 -31.71 20.41 8.49
CA ASP A 613 -31.40 19.09 7.93
C ASP A 613 -31.10 18.06 9.04
N ILE A 614 -30.37 18.49 10.08
CA ILE A 614 -30.07 17.66 11.25
C ILE A 614 -31.34 17.37 12.06
N ASP A 615 -32.21 18.36 12.22
CA ASP A 615 -33.51 18.19 12.89
C ASP A 615 -34.44 17.25 12.12
N ASN A 616 -34.52 17.40 10.79
CA ASN A 616 -35.29 16.53 9.92
C ASN A 616 -34.83 15.07 10.02
N ALA A 617 -33.53 14.82 10.02
CA ALA A 617 -32.98 13.47 10.23
C ALA A 617 -33.34 12.92 11.63
N CYS A 618 -33.19 13.72 12.67
CA CYS A 618 -33.58 13.36 14.04
C CYS A 618 -35.07 12.97 14.13
N ARG A 619 -35.94 13.80 13.54
CA ARG A 619 -37.38 13.56 13.48
C ARG A 619 -37.71 12.30 12.69
N LEU A 620 -37.04 12.05 11.57
CA LEU A 620 -37.25 10.84 10.78
C LEU A 620 -36.93 9.59 11.62
N VAL A 621 -35.81 9.59 12.34
CA VAL A 621 -35.44 8.49 13.25
C VAL A 621 -36.47 8.29 14.36
N ASP A 622 -36.92 9.38 14.98
CA ASP A 622 -37.90 9.33 16.06
C ASP A 622 -39.26 8.79 15.56
N LEU A 623 -39.70 9.23 14.39
CA LEU A 623 -40.96 8.80 13.76
C LEU A 623 -40.96 7.34 13.30
N THR A 624 -39.81 6.80 12.91
CA THR A 624 -39.72 5.48 12.26
C THR A 624 -39.28 4.37 13.20
N ALA A 625 -38.37 4.66 14.13
CA ALA A 625 -37.75 3.67 15.01
C ALA A 625 -37.88 4.01 16.50
N GLN A 626 -38.32 5.23 16.86
CA GLN A 626 -38.32 5.72 18.25
C GLN A 626 -36.97 5.47 18.95
N ALA A 627 -35.88 5.63 18.19
CA ALA A 627 -34.55 5.23 18.60
C ALA A 627 -33.63 6.45 18.72
N PRO A 628 -33.80 7.29 19.75
CA PRO A 628 -33.00 8.51 19.92
C PRO A 628 -31.50 8.24 20.08
N GLN A 629 -31.13 7.00 20.43
CA GLN A 629 -29.76 6.50 20.51
C GLN A 629 -29.08 6.28 19.16
N MET A 630 -29.82 6.19 18.05
CA MET A 630 -29.20 6.15 16.71
C MET A 630 -28.66 7.55 16.36
N PRO A 631 -27.33 7.73 16.20
CA PRO A 631 -26.76 9.04 15.89
C PRO A 631 -27.13 9.52 14.50
N VAL A 632 -27.38 10.82 14.35
CA VAL A 632 -27.41 11.49 13.04
C VAL A 632 -26.08 12.19 12.81
N ILE A 633 -25.57 12.10 11.58
CA ILE A 633 -24.19 12.46 11.24
C ILE A 633 -24.24 13.44 10.05
N PRO A 634 -24.09 14.76 10.27
CA PRO A 634 -24.02 15.71 9.16
C PRO A 634 -22.75 15.48 8.33
N LEU A 635 -22.88 15.41 7.01
CA LEU A 635 -21.76 15.42 6.06
C LEU A 635 -21.60 16.82 5.47
N PHE A 636 -20.50 17.48 5.81
CA PHE A 636 -20.11 18.75 5.20
C PHE A 636 -19.15 18.48 4.04
N GLU A 637 -19.63 18.65 2.81
CA GLU A 637 -18.91 18.26 1.59
C GLU A 637 -18.74 19.37 0.54
N SER A 638 -19.58 20.41 0.56
CA SER A 638 -19.40 21.63 -0.25
C SER A 638 -18.53 22.66 0.47
N GLN A 639 -17.98 23.61 -0.30
CA GLN A 639 -17.26 24.75 0.26
C GLN A 639 -18.14 25.52 1.25
N GLU A 640 -19.38 25.83 0.87
CA GLU A 640 -20.35 26.61 1.63
C GLU A 640 -20.72 25.91 2.95
N ALA A 641 -20.91 24.59 2.89
CA ALA A 641 -21.22 23.77 4.05
C ALA A 641 -20.02 23.72 5.03
N LEU A 642 -18.79 23.59 4.54
CA LEU A 642 -17.58 23.60 5.37
C LEU A 642 -17.38 24.95 6.09
N PHE A 643 -17.63 26.07 5.40
CA PHE A 643 -17.61 27.41 6.00
C PHE A 643 -18.74 27.60 7.02
N SER A 644 -19.92 27.07 6.74
CA SER A 644 -21.11 27.25 7.59
C SER A 644 -21.21 26.24 8.74
N ALA A 645 -20.39 25.18 8.75
CA ALA A 645 -20.45 24.07 9.70
C ALA A 645 -20.50 24.53 11.17
N LYS A 646 -19.65 25.49 11.55
CA LYS A 646 -19.65 26.09 12.90
C LYS A 646 -21.01 26.71 13.24
N LYS A 647 -21.57 27.51 12.33
CA LYS A 647 -22.85 28.20 12.52
C LYS A 647 -24.00 27.19 12.60
N ILE A 648 -24.01 26.19 11.71
CA ILE A 648 -24.99 25.11 11.66
C ILE A 648 -25.02 24.34 12.99
N LEU A 649 -23.87 23.83 13.42
CA LEU A 649 -23.76 23.04 14.64
C LEU A 649 -24.07 23.85 15.90
N LYS A 650 -23.57 25.10 15.98
CA LYS A 650 -23.88 26.00 17.10
C LYS A 650 -25.37 26.31 17.18
N LYS A 651 -26.04 26.53 16.04
CA LYS A 651 -27.49 26.79 15.99
C LYS A 651 -28.27 25.56 16.47
N TRP A 652 -27.93 24.37 15.99
CA TRP A 652 -28.62 23.13 16.35
C TRP A 652 -28.43 22.74 17.82
N LEU A 653 -27.20 22.83 18.34
CA LEU A 653 -26.85 22.49 19.73
C LEU A 653 -27.31 23.53 20.76
N LYS A 654 -27.75 24.72 20.34
CA LYS A 654 -28.33 25.72 21.24
C LYS A 654 -29.67 25.27 21.81
N ASP A 655 -30.39 24.39 21.11
CA ASP A 655 -31.63 23.80 21.60
C ASP A 655 -31.33 22.75 22.69
N LYS A 656 -31.94 22.94 23.87
CA LYS A 656 -31.79 22.05 25.03
C LYS A 656 -32.21 20.62 24.73
N LYS A 657 -33.24 20.39 23.90
CA LYS A 657 -33.69 19.05 23.50
C LYS A 657 -32.58 18.32 22.71
N ASN A 658 -31.92 19.03 21.81
CA ASN A 658 -30.83 18.49 21.01
C ASN A 658 -29.59 18.23 21.86
N GLN A 659 -29.25 19.15 22.77
CA GLN A 659 -28.15 18.95 23.69
C GLN A 659 -28.39 17.74 24.61
N ASP A 660 -29.58 17.60 25.16
CA ASP A 660 -29.99 16.45 25.98
C ASP A 660 -29.89 15.14 25.19
N ARG A 661 -30.27 15.15 23.91
CA ARG A 661 -30.11 13.99 23.02
C ARG A 661 -28.65 13.56 22.92
N VAL A 662 -27.75 14.51 22.64
CA VAL A 662 -26.31 14.23 22.52
C VAL A 662 -25.72 13.74 23.84
N ILE A 663 -26.10 14.36 24.97
CA ILE A 663 -25.56 14.00 26.29
C ILE A 663 -26.04 12.61 26.71
N ARG A 664 -27.35 12.35 26.67
CA ARG A 664 -27.95 11.13 27.22
C ARG A 664 -27.84 9.94 26.27
N HIS A 665 -28.13 10.16 24.99
CA HIS A 665 -28.26 9.07 24.02
C HIS A 665 -26.99 8.84 23.20
N TRP A 666 -26.19 9.88 22.95
CA TRP A 666 -24.92 9.76 22.22
C TRP A 666 -23.68 9.90 23.11
N LEU A 667 -23.86 9.84 24.43
CA LEU A 667 -22.76 9.80 25.42
C LEU A 667 -21.77 10.97 25.27
N ARG A 668 -22.32 12.19 25.08
CA ARG A 668 -21.57 13.43 24.82
C ARG A 668 -20.68 13.36 23.58
N GLN A 669 -20.92 12.44 22.66
CA GLN A 669 -20.19 12.32 21.41
C GLN A 669 -21.07 12.77 20.25
N PHE A 670 -20.51 13.61 19.38
CA PHE A 670 -21.21 14.07 18.19
C PHE A 670 -20.35 13.74 16.96
N GLU A 671 -20.83 12.83 16.12
CA GLU A 671 -20.12 12.44 14.90
C GLU A 671 -20.36 13.48 13.80
N VAL A 672 -19.30 13.93 13.11
CA VAL A 672 -19.37 14.83 11.95
C VAL A 672 -18.58 14.22 10.80
N MET A 673 -19.19 14.11 9.62
CA MET A 673 -18.50 13.62 8.43
C MET A 673 -17.95 14.77 7.58
N LEU A 674 -16.73 14.61 7.07
CA LEU A 674 -16.03 15.61 6.26
C LEU A 674 -15.75 15.07 4.85
N GLY A 675 -16.28 15.76 3.84
CA GLY A 675 -16.20 15.40 2.42
C GLY A 675 -14.96 15.98 1.73
N TYR A 676 -13.92 15.16 1.57
CA TYR A 676 -12.66 15.56 0.93
C TYR A 676 -12.74 15.63 -0.59
N SER A 677 -13.26 14.59 -1.25
CA SER A 677 -13.24 14.49 -2.71
C SER A 677 -14.18 15.48 -3.38
N ASP A 678 -15.37 15.68 -2.81
CA ASP A 678 -16.37 16.59 -3.37
C ASP A 678 -15.96 18.06 -3.23
N SER A 679 -15.43 18.47 -2.07
CA SER A 679 -14.85 19.81 -1.92
C SER A 679 -13.63 20.01 -2.83
N SER A 680 -12.73 19.02 -2.94
CA SER A 680 -11.57 19.11 -3.85
C SER A 680 -11.95 19.21 -5.32
N LYS A 681 -13.09 18.64 -5.73
CA LYS A 681 -13.63 18.75 -7.09
C LYS A 681 -14.15 20.16 -7.40
N GLN A 682 -14.52 20.94 -6.38
CA GLN A 682 -15.03 22.31 -6.53
C GLN A 682 -13.92 23.37 -6.46
N VAL A 683 -12.95 23.20 -5.55
CA VAL A 683 -11.97 24.27 -5.21
C VAL A 683 -10.50 23.87 -5.37
N GLY A 684 -10.23 22.67 -5.88
CA GLY A 684 -8.89 22.11 -5.94
C GLY A 684 -8.39 21.56 -4.59
N VAL A 685 -7.33 20.75 -4.66
CA VAL A 685 -6.93 19.87 -3.55
C VAL A 685 -6.39 20.61 -2.31
N ILE A 686 -5.60 21.67 -2.49
CA ILE A 686 -4.98 22.36 -1.35
C ILE A 686 -5.99 23.22 -0.59
N LYS A 687 -6.84 23.97 -1.31
CA LYS A 687 -7.88 24.81 -0.72
C LYS A 687 -8.89 23.95 0.03
N SER A 688 -9.36 22.85 -0.57
CA SER A 688 -10.23 21.87 0.09
C SER A 688 -9.64 21.36 1.41
N ARG A 689 -8.39 20.89 1.42
CA ARG A 689 -7.72 20.41 2.64
C ARG A 689 -7.59 21.51 3.70
N LEU A 690 -7.27 22.73 3.28
CA LEU A 690 -7.14 23.87 4.19
C LEU A 690 -8.50 24.22 4.83
N LEU A 691 -9.58 24.21 4.04
CA LEU A 691 -10.95 24.42 4.54
C LEU A 691 -11.31 23.36 5.57
N ILE A 692 -11.12 22.08 5.26
CA ILE A 692 -11.40 20.97 6.19
C ILE A 692 -10.59 21.12 7.49
N SER A 693 -9.32 21.50 7.37
CA SER A 693 -8.45 21.74 8.51
C SER A 693 -9.00 22.85 9.42
N LYS A 694 -9.41 23.98 8.85
CA LYS A 694 -10.02 25.10 9.58
C LYS A 694 -11.38 24.72 10.18
N THR A 695 -12.24 24.04 9.43
CA THR A 695 -13.55 23.58 9.90
C THR A 695 -13.42 22.65 11.12
N MET A 696 -12.44 21.74 11.13
CA MET A 696 -12.17 20.91 12.31
C MET A 696 -11.83 21.77 13.53
N ASP A 697 -10.94 22.75 13.41
CA ASP A 697 -10.57 23.62 14.54
C ASP A 697 -11.76 24.42 15.08
N GLU A 698 -12.63 24.90 14.19
CA GLU A 698 -13.83 25.64 14.58
C GLU A 698 -14.87 24.74 15.28
N ILE A 699 -15.05 23.52 14.79
CA ILE A 699 -15.91 22.52 15.43
C ILE A 699 -15.35 22.14 16.79
N ASP A 700 -14.05 21.88 16.90
CA ASP A 700 -13.39 21.55 18.17
C ASP A 700 -13.60 22.65 19.22
N LYS A 701 -13.40 23.92 18.84
CA LYS A 701 -13.65 25.08 19.73
C LYS A 701 -15.13 25.15 20.15
N THR A 702 -16.05 24.95 19.22
CA THR A 702 -17.49 25.05 19.46
C THR A 702 -18.00 23.92 20.37
N MET A 703 -17.60 22.69 20.09
CA MET A 703 -18.01 21.50 20.83
C MET A 703 -17.39 21.47 22.24
N LYS A 704 -16.13 21.89 22.38
CA LYS A 704 -15.46 22.03 23.68
C LYS A 704 -16.20 23.00 24.59
N ALA A 705 -16.68 24.14 24.08
CA ALA A 705 -17.45 25.10 24.86
C ALA A 705 -18.78 24.53 25.40
N MET A 706 -19.29 23.45 24.80
CA MET A 706 -20.54 22.78 25.19
C MET A 706 -20.31 21.46 25.95
N ASN A 707 -19.05 21.12 26.28
CA ASN A 707 -18.65 19.83 26.87
C ASN A 707 -19.17 18.62 26.07
N ILE A 708 -19.08 18.73 24.74
CA ILE A 708 -19.36 17.69 23.76
C ILE A 708 -18.05 17.35 23.05
N LYS A 709 -17.80 16.07 22.81
CA LYS A 709 -16.61 15.58 22.11
C LYS A 709 -16.96 15.29 20.64
N PRO A 710 -16.35 16.00 19.67
CA PRO A 710 -16.54 15.67 18.27
C PRO A 710 -15.84 14.35 17.92
N ILE A 711 -16.44 13.59 17.03
CA ILE A 711 -15.83 12.44 16.36
C ILE A 711 -15.84 12.75 14.88
N TYR A 712 -14.67 12.90 14.28
CA TYR A 712 -14.56 13.19 12.86
C TYR A 712 -14.59 11.90 12.07
N PHE A 713 -15.61 11.77 11.22
CA PHE A 713 -15.72 10.72 10.23
C PHE A 713 -15.09 11.19 8.92
N HIS A 714 -13.88 10.71 8.63
CA HIS A 714 -13.15 11.10 7.43
C HIS A 714 -13.55 10.26 6.22
N GLY A 715 -14.09 10.92 5.19
CA GLY A 715 -14.18 10.32 3.86
C GLY A 715 -12.79 10.12 3.26
N SER A 716 -12.63 9.09 2.44
CA SER A 716 -11.37 8.64 1.85
C SER A 716 -10.79 9.54 0.74
N GLY A 717 -11.18 10.81 0.66
CA GLY A 717 -10.74 11.69 -0.44
C GLY A 717 -9.32 12.23 -0.34
N GLY A 718 -8.54 11.83 0.67
CA GLY A 718 -7.09 12.08 0.66
C GLY A 718 -6.40 11.13 -0.31
N SER A 719 -5.52 11.63 -1.18
CA SER A 719 -4.74 10.81 -2.16
C SER A 719 -3.93 9.67 -1.53
N VAL A 720 -3.71 9.69 -0.21
CA VAL A 720 -3.14 8.58 0.57
C VAL A 720 -4.07 7.37 0.62
N ALA A 721 -5.38 7.56 0.69
CA ALA A 721 -6.37 6.47 0.70
C ALA A 721 -6.44 5.72 -0.64
N ARG A 722 -5.79 6.22 -1.70
CA ARG A 722 -5.58 5.54 -2.99
C ARG A 722 -4.13 5.15 -3.24
N GLY A 723 -3.33 5.04 -2.16
CA GLY A 723 -1.93 4.61 -2.22
C GLY A 723 -0.94 5.69 -2.69
N GLY A 724 -1.24 6.98 -2.50
CA GLY A 724 -0.31 8.10 -2.69
C GLY A 724 0.12 8.70 -1.34
N GLY A 725 1.19 8.20 -0.75
CA GLY A 725 1.70 8.62 0.57
C GLY A 725 1.47 7.60 1.69
N SER A 726 1.99 7.89 2.88
CA SER A 726 1.90 7.07 4.07
C SER A 726 0.74 7.50 4.97
N LEU A 727 0.19 6.55 5.74
CA LEU A 727 -0.85 6.85 6.74
C LEU A 727 -0.43 7.94 7.72
N LYS A 728 0.87 8.03 8.03
CA LYS A 728 1.46 9.09 8.85
C LYS A 728 1.21 10.47 8.24
N GLU A 729 1.41 10.63 6.93
CA GLU A 729 1.11 11.89 6.25
C GLU A 729 -0.38 12.22 6.35
N GLN A 730 -1.26 11.27 6.02
CA GLN A 730 -2.72 11.48 6.02
C GLN A 730 -3.25 12.03 7.34
N ILE A 731 -2.78 11.49 8.46
CA ILE A 731 -3.28 11.86 9.79
C ILE A 731 -2.45 12.97 10.45
N SER A 732 -1.33 13.38 9.83
CA SER A 732 -0.32 14.24 10.45
C SER A 732 -0.88 15.59 10.94
N TRP A 733 -1.90 16.05 10.24
CA TRP A 733 -2.53 17.35 10.40
C TRP A 733 -3.94 17.25 10.99
N TRP A 734 -4.45 16.06 11.34
CA TRP A 734 -5.74 15.93 12.01
C TRP A 734 -5.72 16.60 13.39
N SER A 735 -6.89 17.05 13.83
CA SER A 735 -7.03 17.64 15.17
C SER A 735 -6.87 16.57 16.27
N GLN A 736 -6.70 17.02 17.51
CA GLN A 736 -6.55 16.12 18.65
C GLN A 736 -7.77 15.19 18.81
N ALA A 737 -8.98 15.72 18.64
CA ALA A 737 -10.20 14.93 18.76
C ALA A 737 -10.32 13.87 17.64
N ALA A 738 -9.95 14.21 16.40
CA ALA A 738 -9.91 13.27 15.27
C ALA A 738 -8.95 12.10 15.52
N ILE A 739 -7.82 12.37 16.15
CA ILE A 739 -6.78 11.37 16.43
C ILE A 739 -7.09 10.48 17.63
N GLU A 740 -7.84 10.98 18.61
CA GLU A 740 -8.24 10.21 19.79
C GLU A 740 -9.33 9.16 19.52
N LYS A 741 -10.13 9.36 18.49
CA LYS A 741 -11.12 8.38 18.01
C LYS A 741 -11.16 8.39 16.47
N PRO A 742 -10.12 7.83 15.80
CA PRO A 742 -10.08 7.81 14.35
C PRO A 742 -11.27 7.04 13.78
N LYS A 743 -12.11 7.72 12.99
CA LYS A 743 -13.16 7.12 12.19
C LYS A 743 -12.93 7.48 10.72
N MET A 744 -12.77 6.48 9.86
CA MET A 744 -12.50 6.72 8.44
C MET A 744 -13.16 5.68 7.54
N THR A 745 -13.46 6.08 6.30
CA THR A 745 -13.87 5.12 5.28
C THR A 745 -12.66 4.34 4.78
N VAL A 746 -12.81 3.02 4.66
CA VAL A 746 -11.86 2.16 3.93
C VAL A 746 -12.49 1.90 2.57
N GLN A 747 -11.91 2.50 1.53
CA GLN A 747 -12.40 2.30 0.17
C GLN A 747 -12.27 0.85 -0.25
N GLY A 748 -13.18 0.38 -1.10
CA GLY A 748 -13.16 -1.00 -1.55
C GLY A 748 -11.83 -1.42 -2.18
N GLU A 749 -11.15 -0.53 -2.93
CA GLU A 749 -9.82 -0.82 -3.50
C GLU A 749 -8.72 -1.02 -2.45
N MET A 750 -8.92 -0.49 -1.25
CA MET A 750 -7.99 -0.66 -0.13
C MET A 750 -8.35 -1.81 0.79
N ILE A 751 -9.59 -2.33 0.75
CA ILE A 751 -10.03 -3.44 1.63
C ILE A 751 -9.11 -4.64 1.43
N GLN A 752 -8.93 -5.08 0.18
CA GLN A 752 -8.05 -6.19 -0.14
C GLN A 752 -6.60 -5.97 0.31
N ARG A 753 -6.09 -4.74 0.23
CA ARG A 753 -4.71 -4.43 0.63
C ARG A 753 -4.55 -4.37 2.14
N LEU A 754 -5.52 -3.80 2.85
CA LEU A 754 -5.49 -3.58 4.29
C LEU A 754 -5.80 -4.86 5.07
N PHE A 755 -6.73 -5.66 4.57
CA PHE A 755 -7.17 -6.92 5.17
C PHE A 755 -6.57 -8.15 4.49
N ALA A 756 -5.57 -7.99 3.59
CA ALA A 756 -4.86 -9.11 2.96
C ALA A 756 -4.32 -10.11 4.00
N THR A 757 -3.75 -9.61 5.09
CA THR A 757 -3.22 -10.41 6.20
C THR A 757 -3.38 -9.69 7.52
N LYS A 758 -3.45 -10.44 8.62
CA LYS A 758 -3.50 -9.88 9.97
C LYS A 758 -2.27 -9.00 10.29
N GLU A 759 -1.10 -9.30 9.72
CA GLU A 759 0.12 -8.53 9.91
C GLU A 759 0.05 -7.15 9.26
N ILE A 760 -0.52 -7.06 8.05
CA ILE A 760 -0.73 -5.77 7.37
C ILE A 760 -1.75 -4.92 8.16
N LEU A 761 -2.88 -5.52 8.53
CA LEU A 761 -3.92 -4.84 9.32
C LEU A 761 -3.35 -4.34 10.66
N ASN A 762 -2.59 -5.18 11.36
CA ASN A 762 -1.92 -4.84 12.60
C ASN A 762 -0.96 -3.68 12.43
N SER A 763 -0.10 -3.73 11.41
CA SER A 763 0.88 -2.67 11.16
C SER A 763 0.18 -1.32 10.98
N GLN A 764 -0.88 -1.25 10.18
CA GLN A 764 -1.59 0.01 9.93
C GLN A 764 -2.27 0.54 11.22
N CYS A 765 -2.97 -0.32 11.96
CA CYS A 765 -3.63 0.07 13.19
C CYS A 765 -2.63 0.46 14.30
N ALA A 766 -1.51 -0.26 14.41
CA ALA A 766 -0.43 0.07 15.34
C ALA A 766 0.21 1.41 14.99
N HIS A 767 0.44 1.70 13.70
CA HIS A 767 0.96 2.99 13.26
C HIS A 767 0.02 4.14 13.62
N LEU A 768 -1.29 4.00 13.39
CA LEU A 768 -2.29 4.98 13.85
C LEU A 768 -2.19 5.22 15.35
N THR A 769 -2.10 4.13 16.12
CA THR A 769 -2.07 4.18 17.58
C THR A 769 -0.82 4.89 18.08
N VAL A 770 0.35 4.52 17.56
CA VAL A 770 1.63 5.16 17.93
C VAL A 770 1.60 6.66 17.61
N GLU A 771 1.10 7.04 16.44
CA GLU A 771 1.01 8.45 16.06
C GLU A 771 0.01 9.20 16.94
N ALA A 772 -1.12 8.58 17.28
CA ALA A 772 -2.09 9.17 18.19
C ALA A 772 -1.54 9.44 19.59
N LEU A 773 -0.73 8.51 20.11
CA LEU A 773 -0.08 8.67 21.40
C LEU A 773 1.02 9.73 21.38
N ARG A 774 1.81 9.81 20.31
CA ARG A 774 2.81 10.87 20.14
C ARG A 774 2.19 12.27 20.20
N ARG A 775 1.00 12.46 19.59
CA ARG A 775 0.29 13.75 19.64
C ARG A 775 -0.25 14.13 21.01
N LYS A 776 -0.64 13.15 21.85
CA LYS A 776 -1.02 13.45 23.23
C LYS A 776 0.10 14.13 24.01
N VAL A 777 1.35 13.78 23.71
CA VAL A 777 2.54 14.36 24.38
C VAL A 777 2.96 15.69 23.74
N ARG A 778 2.95 15.78 22.40
CA ARG A 778 3.38 16.99 21.67
C ARG A 778 2.17 17.70 21.04
N LYS A 779 1.70 18.76 21.69
CA LYS A 779 0.69 19.66 21.10
C LYS A 779 1.27 20.33 19.86
N VAL A 780 0.68 20.06 18.70
CA VAL A 780 1.00 20.76 17.46
C VAL A 780 0.29 22.12 17.51
N LYS A 781 1.05 23.21 17.67
CA LYS A 781 0.51 24.56 17.46
C LYS A 781 0.34 24.75 15.96
N ARG A 782 -0.89 25.04 15.51
CA ARG A 782 -1.16 25.50 14.16
C ARG A 782 -0.91 27.00 14.13
N GLU A 783 0.02 27.44 13.30
CA GLU A 783 0.26 28.85 13.05
C GLU A 783 -0.77 29.39 12.04
N SER A 784 -1.07 30.69 12.12
CA SER A 784 -1.73 31.38 11.01
C SER A 784 -0.69 31.56 9.91
N LEU A 785 -1.06 31.26 8.66
CA LEU A 785 -0.11 31.12 7.57
C LEU A 785 -0.58 31.95 6.37
N PRO A 786 -0.45 33.29 6.40
CA PRO A 786 -0.91 34.16 5.32
C PRO A 786 -0.43 33.70 3.94
N ALA A 787 0.86 33.37 3.79
CA ALA A 787 1.42 32.87 2.54
C ALA A 787 0.75 31.56 2.05
N LEU A 788 0.39 30.64 2.95
CA LEU A 788 -0.34 29.42 2.60
C LEU A 788 -1.78 29.73 2.18
N GLU A 789 -2.44 30.69 2.83
CA GLU A 789 -3.80 31.11 2.47
C GLU A 789 -3.82 31.81 1.10
N THR A 790 -2.83 32.67 0.82
CA THR A 790 -2.63 33.30 -0.48
C THR A 790 -2.38 32.24 -1.55
N PHE A 791 -1.42 31.33 -1.33
CA PHE A 791 -1.10 30.24 -2.26
C PHE A 791 -2.32 29.35 -2.55
N ALA A 792 -3.05 28.95 -1.51
CA ALA A 792 -4.23 28.12 -1.67
C ALA A 792 -5.37 28.84 -2.42
N SER A 793 -5.49 30.16 -2.26
CA SER A 793 -6.47 30.96 -3.00
C SER A 793 -6.09 31.08 -4.48
N TYR A 794 -4.83 31.40 -4.80
CA TYR A 794 -4.36 31.41 -6.19
C TYR A 794 -4.49 30.03 -6.87
N ALA A 795 -4.20 28.95 -6.15
CA ALA A 795 -4.37 27.60 -6.69
C ALA A 795 -5.84 27.24 -6.94
N SER A 796 -6.74 27.72 -6.07
CA SER A 796 -8.19 27.54 -6.23
C SER A 796 -8.72 28.31 -7.43
N GLU A 797 -8.27 29.55 -7.63
CA GLU A 797 -8.64 30.39 -8.79
C GLU A 797 -8.23 29.69 -10.09
N GLU A 798 -6.96 29.29 -10.24
CA GLU A 798 -6.48 28.61 -11.45
C GLU A 798 -7.18 27.27 -11.71
N TYR A 799 -7.60 26.58 -10.65
CA TYR A 799 -8.39 25.37 -10.77
C TYR A 799 -9.81 25.66 -11.25
N GLN A 800 -10.48 26.64 -10.63
CA GLN A 800 -11.83 27.07 -10.97
C GLN A 800 -11.91 27.64 -12.40
N ASP A 801 -10.93 28.42 -12.81
CA ASP A 801 -10.82 28.93 -14.18
C ASP A 801 -10.79 27.79 -15.21
N LEU A 802 -10.09 26.69 -14.91
CA LEU A 802 -10.05 25.53 -15.80
C LEU A 802 -11.40 24.80 -15.88
N ILE A 803 -12.04 24.56 -14.72
CA ILE A 803 -13.27 23.74 -14.67
C ILE A 803 -14.52 24.53 -15.07
N ASN A 804 -14.50 25.86 -14.99
CA ASN A 804 -15.60 26.73 -15.41
C ASN A 804 -15.52 27.07 -16.92
N ASP A 805 -14.36 26.90 -17.54
CA ASP A 805 -14.17 26.97 -18.98
C ASP A 805 -14.74 25.71 -19.65
N GLN A 806 -16.00 25.80 -20.10
CA GLN A 806 -16.75 24.66 -20.61
C GLN A 806 -16.13 24.03 -21.86
N GLU A 807 -15.48 24.82 -22.72
CA GLU A 807 -14.81 24.34 -23.92
C GLU A 807 -13.57 23.50 -23.53
N LYS A 808 -12.71 24.04 -22.66
CA LYS A 808 -11.53 23.31 -22.16
C LYS A 808 -11.94 22.08 -21.37
N LEU A 809 -12.96 22.17 -20.51
CA LEU A 809 -13.43 21.04 -19.73
C LEU A 809 -13.91 19.90 -20.64
N ASN A 810 -14.64 20.20 -21.71
CA ASN A 810 -15.09 19.19 -22.66
C ASN A 810 -13.92 18.52 -23.38
N GLN A 811 -12.95 19.29 -23.91
CA GLN A 811 -11.73 18.74 -24.53
C GLN A 811 -10.95 17.86 -23.56
N LEU A 812 -10.85 18.29 -22.29
CA LEU A 812 -10.21 17.54 -21.23
C LEU A 812 -10.92 16.22 -20.92
N LEU A 813 -12.26 16.23 -20.86
CA LEU A 813 -13.08 15.05 -20.59
C LEU A 813 -13.05 14.04 -21.74
N GLU A 814 -12.96 14.49 -22.99
CA GLU A 814 -12.77 13.63 -24.16
C GLU A 814 -11.48 12.82 -24.08
N ALA A 815 -10.41 13.41 -23.53
CA ALA A 815 -9.14 12.74 -23.25
C ALA A 815 -9.16 11.86 -21.99
N THR A 816 -10.33 11.37 -21.61
CA THR A 816 -10.53 10.46 -20.48
C THR A 816 -11.59 9.40 -20.81
N PRO A 817 -11.63 8.27 -20.09
CA PRO A 817 -12.65 7.24 -20.33
C PRO A 817 -14.05 7.64 -19.84
N TYR A 818 -14.32 8.92 -19.57
CA TYR A 818 -15.60 9.40 -19.03
C TYR A 818 -16.79 9.04 -19.93
N ARG A 819 -16.61 9.11 -21.26
CA ARG A 819 -17.63 8.70 -22.25
C ARG A 819 -17.96 7.20 -22.20
N TYR A 820 -17.07 6.39 -21.66
CA TYR A 820 -17.25 4.93 -21.57
C TYR A 820 -17.77 4.47 -20.20
N LEU A 821 -17.96 5.35 -19.21
CA LEU A 821 -18.40 4.98 -17.86
C LEU A 821 -19.74 4.23 -17.81
N ASP A 822 -20.60 4.41 -18.81
CA ASP A 822 -21.89 3.73 -18.90
C ASP A 822 -21.75 2.32 -19.50
N VAL A 823 -20.67 2.07 -20.26
CA VAL A 823 -20.30 0.77 -20.84
C VAL A 823 -19.41 -0.02 -19.88
N LEU A 824 -18.59 0.68 -19.10
CA LEU A 824 -17.77 0.10 -18.04
C LEU A 824 -18.72 -0.45 -16.96
N LYS A 825 -18.82 -1.77 -16.88
CA LYS A 825 -19.66 -2.52 -15.93
C LYS A 825 -19.08 -2.46 -14.50
N ILE A 826 -18.80 -1.26 -14.00
CA ILE A 826 -18.08 -0.98 -12.76
C ILE A 826 -19.03 -0.42 -11.69
N GLY A 827 -18.90 -0.95 -10.47
CA GLY A 827 -19.72 -0.58 -9.30
C GLY A 827 -21.21 -0.88 -9.47
N SER A 828 -21.96 -0.93 -8.38
CA SER A 828 -23.42 -1.11 -8.41
C SER A 828 -24.17 0.19 -8.69
N ARG A 829 -23.64 1.31 -8.16
CA ARG A 829 -24.20 2.66 -8.32
C ARG A 829 -24.10 3.16 -9.78
N PRO A 830 -25.06 3.98 -10.27
CA PRO A 830 -24.90 4.67 -11.57
C PRO A 830 -23.68 5.61 -11.57
N SER A 831 -23.05 5.79 -12.74
CA SER A 831 -21.82 6.62 -12.86
C SER A 831 -22.11 8.12 -12.98
N LYS A 832 -23.30 8.51 -13.48
CA LYS A 832 -23.72 9.91 -13.68
C LYS A 832 -25.01 10.23 -12.92
N ARG A 833 -25.22 11.51 -12.60
CA ARG A 833 -26.53 12.04 -12.19
C ARG A 833 -27.40 12.24 -13.46
N PRO A 834 -28.73 12.06 -13.40
CA PRO A 834 -29.61 12.30 -14.53
C PRO A 834 -29.67 13.81 -14.84
N SER A 835 -28.82 14.27 -15.76
CA SER A 835 -28.84 15.65 -16.29
C SER A 835 -28.30 15.67 -17.73
N ASN A 836 -28.98 16.40 -18.63
CA ASN A 836 -28.63 16.45 -20.06
C ASN A 836 -27.37 17.29 -20.38
N LEU A 837 -26.80 18.01 -19.40
CA LEU A 837 -25.60 18.84 -19.57
C LEU A 837 -24.40 18.25 -18.81
N ILE A 838 -23.25 18.12 -19.48
CA ILE A 838 -21.98 17.72 -18.86
C ILE A 838 -21.44 18.94 -18.10
N SER A 839 -21.77 19.07 -16.82
CA SER A 839 -21.22 20.09 -15.91
C SER A 839 -20.54 19.41 -14.72
N ILE A 840 -19.58 20.08 -14.08
CA ILE A 840 -18.85 19.49 -12.96
C ILE A 840 -19.74 19.11 -11.77
N SER A 841 -20.87 19.80 -11.60
CA SER A 841 -21.92 19.49 -10.61
C SER A 841 -22.68 18.19 -10.92
N GLY A 842 -22.82 17.83 -12.20
CA GLY A 842 -23.38 16.55 -12.66
C GLY A 842 -22.42 15.35 -12.51
N LEU A 843 -21.10 15.60 -12.41
CA LEU A 843 -20.09 14.54 -12.26
C LEU A 843 -19.93 14.12 -10.79
N ARG A 844 -19.94 12.81 -10.52
CA ARG A 844 -19.64 12.27 -9.19
C ARG A 844 -18.14 12.28 -8.92
N ALA A 845 -17.73 12.46 -7.65
CA ALA A 845 -16.32 12.54 -7.28
C ALA A 845 -15.52 11.24 -7.53
N ILE A 846 -16.14 10.07 -7.38
CA ILE A 846 -15.47 8.78 -7.66
C ILE A 846 -15.10 8.64 -9.14
N PRO A 847 -16.05 8.75 -10.11
CA PRO A 847 -15.73 8.75 -11.54
C PRO A 847 -14.72 9.83 -11.94
N TRP A 848 -14.85 11.05 -11.38
CA TRP A 848 -13.92 12.14 -11.63
C TRP A 848 -12.46 11.71 -11.41
N VAL A 849 -12.13 11.28 -10.19
CA VAL A 849 -10.74 10.90 -9.87
C VAL A 849 -10.33 9.61 -10.60
N LEU A 850 -11.25 8.67 -10.81
CA LEU A 850 -10.96 7.40 -11.50
C LEU A 850 -10.51 7.65 -12.95
N CYS A 851 -11.26 8.43 -13.72
CA CYS A 851 -10.97 8.68 -15.14
C CYS A 851 -9.60 9.34 -15.32
N TRP A 852 -9.24 10.30 -14.46
CA TRP A 852 -7.92 10.94 -14.48
C TRP A 852 -6.77 10.02 -14.04
N THR A 853 -7.07 9.02 -13.21
CA THR A 853 -6.09 8.01 -12.81
C THR A 853 -5.79 7.04 -13.95
N GLN A 854 -6.82 6.62 -14.70
CA GLN A 854 -6.69 5.70 -15.83
C GLN A 854 -5.79 6.26 -16.93
N THR A 855 -5.87 7.57 -17.17
CA THR A 855 -5.09 8.23 -18.22
C THR A 855 -3.70 8.68 -17.78
N ARG A 856 -3.33 8.40 -16.52
CA ARG A 856 -2.03 8.75 -15.94
C ARG A 856 -1.73 10.25 -15.89
N SER A 857 -2.72 11.13 -16.08
CA SER A 857 -2.50 12.57 -15.88
C SER A 857 -2.72 13.00 -14.43
N LEU A 858 -3.63 12.34 -13.69
CA LEU A 858 -3.99 12.68 -12.31
C LEU A 858 -4.28 14.18 -12.11
N LEU A 859 -4.84 14.83 -13.13
CA LEU A 859 -5.00 16.28 -13.23
C LEU A 859 -5.58 16.96 -11.96
N PRO A 860 -6.64 16.43 -11.31
CA PRO A 860 -7.24 17.08 -10.15
C PRO A 860 -6.32 17.18 -8.93
N THR A 861 -5.18 16.48 -8.93
CA THR A 861 -4.28 16.41 -7.78
C THR A 861 -3.19 17.48 -7.79
N TRP A 862 -2.96 18.17 -8.91
CA TRP A 862 -1.83 19.10 -9.05
C TRP A 862 -2.09 20.36 -9.88
N TRP A 863 -3.15 20.41 -10.68
CA TRP A 863 -3.45 21.58 -11.51
C TRP A 863 -3.60 22.86 -10.67
N GLY A 864 -3.03 23.96 -11.15
CA GLY A 864 -3.09 25.29 -10.55
C GLY A 864 -1.98 25.59 -9.54
N LEU A 865 -1.32 24.56 -9.01
CA LEU A 865 -0.27 24.73 -7.99
C LEU A 865 1.00 25.37 -8.55
N GLY A 866 1.39 25.05 -9.77
CA GLY A 866 2.59 25.60 -10.42
C GLY A 866 2.42 27.07 -10.78
N ARG A 867 1.27 27.45 -11.33
CA ARG A 867 0.88 28.85 -11.58
C ARG A 867 0.73 29.65 -10.29
N ALA A 868 0.07 29.10 -9.28
CA ALA A 868 -0.02 29.73 -7.97
C ALA A 868 1.36 30.01 -7.38
N TRP A 869 2.31 29.06 -7.50
CA TRP A 869 3.69 29.27 -7.08
C TRP A 869 4.37 30.40 -7.85
N LYS A 870 4.12 30.55 -9.16
CA LYS A 870 4.68 31.66 -9.94
C LYS A 870 4.17 33.02 -9.48
N LYS A 871 2.90 33.14 -9.12
CA LYS A 871 2.25 34.39 -8.66
C LYS A 871 2.77 34.90 -7.32
N LEU A 872 3.31 34.02 -6.46
CA LEU A 872 3.83 34.43 -5.15
C LEU A 872 5.06 35.33 -5.25
N THR A 873 5.15 36.29 -4.33
CA THR A 873 6.33 37.12 -4.10
C THR A 873 7.53 36.29 -3.61
N PRO A 874 8.78 36.78 -3.74
CA PRO A 874 9.95 36.10 -3.21
C PRO A 874 9.85 35.79 -1.70
N GLN A 875 9.27 36.70 -0.92
CA GLN A 875 9.07 36.51 0.51
C GLN A 875 8.07 35.39 0.79
N GLU A 876 6.90 35.38 0.16
CA GLU A 876 5.92 34.31 0.35
C GLU A 876 6.46 32.93 -0.05
N LYS A 877 7.29 32.87 -1.09
CA LYS A 877 7.99 31.64 -1.48
C LYS A 877 8.94 31.16 -0.38
N GLN A 878 9.67 32.07 0.24
CA GLN A 878 10.56 31.75 1.35
C GLN A 878 9.76 31.28 2.58
N ASP A 879 8.66 31.97 2.90
CA ASP A 879 7.78 31.60 4.01
C ASP A 879 7.21 30.18 3.83
N LEU A 880 6.80 29.80 2.61
CA LEU A 880 6.32 28.44 2.33
C LEU A 880 7.42 27.37 2.47
N LYS A 881 8.68 27.68 2.11
CA LYS A 881 9.81 26.76 2.30
C LYS A 881 10.09 26.53 3.78
N GLU A 882 10.09 27.59 4.58
CA GLU A 882 10.22 27.49 6.03
C GLU A 882 9.03 26.74 6.66
N LEU A 883 7.84 26.99 6.12
CA LEU A 883 6.62 26.32 6.56
C LEU A 883 6.69 24.81 6.34
N TYR A 884 7.20 24.35 5.20
CA TYR A 884 7.37 22.92 4.89
C TYR A 884 8.21 22.18 5.95
N LEU A 885 9.17 22.85 6.58
CA LEU A 885 10.05 22.27 7.60
C LEU A 885 9.37 22.15 8.97
N ARG A 886 8.44 23.05 9.29
CA ARG A 886 7.86 23.15 10.65
C ARG A 886 6.39 22.71 10.76
N ASP A 887 5.60 22.83 9.70
CA ASP A 887 4.16 22.56 9.70
C ASP A 887 3.82 21.19 9.11
N ALA A 888 3.10 20.39 9.88
CA ALA A 888 2.72 19.03 9.50
C ALA A 888 1.72 19.00 8.34
N PHE A 889 0.80 19.98 8.27
CA PHE A 889 -0.19 20.05 7.20
C PHE A 889 0.46 20.27 5.85
N PHE A 890 1.28 21.31 5.73
CA PHE A 890 1.93 21.65 4.47
C PHE A 890 2.99 20.62 4.09
N SER A 891 3.82 20.17 5.05
CA SER A 891 4.80 19.09 4.81
C SER A 891 4.14 17.82 4.27
N SER A 892 3.02 17.42 4.86
CA SER A 892 2.25 16.27 4.40
C SER A 892 1.66 16.48 3.02
N PHE A 893 1.12 17.67 2.74
CA PHE A 893 0.56 17.98 1.44
C PHE A 893 1.61 17.84 0.34
N ILE A 894 2.80 18.44 0.52
CA ILE A 894 3.90 18.39 -0.46
C ILE A 894 4.42 16.97 -0.66
N LYS A 895 4.63 16.19 0.40
CA LYS A 895 5.06 14.78 0.29
C LYS A 895 4.07 13.96 -0.51
N THR A 896 2.79 14.10 -0.17
CA THR A 896 1.69 13.43 -0.87
C THR A 896 1.58 13.87 -2.33
N LEU A 897 1.78 15.15 -2.62
CA LEU A 897 1.82 15.70 -3.97
C LEU A 897 2.98 15.09 -4.78
N GLY A 898 4.17 14.99 -4.19
CA GLY A 898 5.33 14.32 -4.81
C GLY A 898 5.03 12.88 -5.21
N PHE A 899 4.37 12.10 -4.34
CA PHE A 899 3.92 10.74 -4.68
C PHE A 899 2.89 10.69 -5.82
N SER A 900 1.98 11.67 -5.90
CA SER A 900 1.02 11.76 -7.00
C SER A 900 1.72 12.11 -8.32
N LEU A 901 2.60 13.12 -8.30
CA LEU A 901 3.35 13.58 -9.47
C LEU A 901 4.28 12.48 -10.02
N ALA A 902 4.87 11.64 -9.16
CA ALA A 902 5.68 10.50 -9.59
C ALA A 902 4.89 9.45 -10.42
N LYS A 903 3.56 9.48 -10.39
CA LYS A 903 2.70 8.58 -11.18
C LYS A 903 2.22 9.21 -12.50
N VAL A 904 2.47 10.51 -12.69
CA VAL A 904 2.01 11.28 -13.84
C VAL A 904 2.87 10.96 -15.07
N GLU A 905 2.20 10.58 -16.16
CA GLU A 905 2.81 10.23 -17.44
C GLU A 905 2.07 10.98 -18.57
N LEU A 906 2.42 12.24 -18.80
CA LEU A 906 1.71 13.09 -19.78
C LEU A 906 1.85 12.58 -21.22
N ASP A 907 2.91 11.83 -21.53
CA ASP A 907 3.10 11.21 -22.84
C ASP A 907 2.08 10.07 -23.07
N ILE A 908 1.68 9.36 -22.02
CA ILE A 908 0.58 8.38 -22.09
C ILE A 908 -0.75 9.10 -22.23
N TRP A 909 -0.97 10.15 -21.43
CA TRP A 909 -2.20 10.93 -21.49
C TRP A 909 -2.44 11.54 -22.88
N GLN A 910 -1.39 12.01 -23.55
CA GLN A 910 -1.48 12.58 -24.90
C GLN A 910 -2.12 11.64 -25.94
N LEU A 911 -2.07 10.32 -25.72
CA LEU A 911 -2.65 9.32 -26.62
C LEU A 911 -4.17 9.27 -26.57
N TYR A 912 -4.78 9.80 -25.51
CA TYR A 912 -6.23 9.82 -25.34
C TYR A 912 -6.89 10.96 -26.11
N PHE A 913 -6.10 11.88 -26.67
CA PHE A 913 -6.59 12.95 -27.51
C PHE A 913 -6.78 12.49 -28.96
N GLU A 914 -7.88 12.92 -29.58
CA GLU A 914 -8.08 12.77 -31.02
C GLU A 914 -7.17 13.76 -31.78
N LYS A 915 -6.81 13.45 -33.04
CA LYS A 915 -5.82 14.20 -33.85
C LYS A 915 -6.10 15.72 -33.97
N SER A 916 -7.33 16.16 -33.74
CA SER A 916 -7.80 17.54 -33.84
C SER A 916 -7.66 18.37 -32.55
N THR A 917 -7.10 17.81 -31.47
CA THR A 917 -6.94 18.53 -30.20
C THR A 917 -6.02 19.74 -30.34
N SER A 918 -6.41 20.86 -29.73
CA SER A 918 -5.59 22.08 -29.67
C SER A 918 -4.23 21.80 -29.03
N VAL A 919 -3.17 21.82 -29.83
CA VAL A 919 -1.74 21.74 -29.41
C VAL A 919 -1.45 22.70 -28.25
N LYS A 920 -2.21 23.80 -28.16
CA LYS A 920 -2.17 24.78 -27.08
C LYS A 920 -2.47 24.18 -25.71
N LEU A 921 -3.53 23.37 -25.56
CA LEU A 921 -3.92 22.79 -24.27
C LEU A 921 -2.81 21.85 -23.75
N ILE A 922 -2.29 20.96 -24.60
CA ILE A 922 -1.20 20.05 -24.24
C ILE A 922 0.04 20.84 -23.78
N LYS A 923 0.37 21.93 -24.48
CA LYS A 923 1.49 22.81 -24.12
C LYS A 923 1.27 23.46 -22.75
N GLU A 924 0.08 24.02 -22.51
CA GLU A 924 -0.28 24.63 -21.21
C GLU A 924 -0.16 23.62 -20.06
N LEU A 925 -0.63 22.38 -20.24
CA LEU A 925 -0.50 21.33 -19.23
C LEU A 925 0.95 20.92 -18.95
N ARG A 926 1.79 20.82 -19.99
CA ARG A 926 3.21 20.51 -19.81
C ARG A 926 3.95 21.64 -19.10
N GLU A 927 3.62 22.90 -19.40
CA GLU A 927 4.18 24.06 -18.71
C GLU A 927 3.77 24.11 -17.24
N GLU A 928 2.50 23.82 -16.94
CA GLU A 928 2.02 23.72 -15.56
C GLU A 928 2.67 22.55 -14.81
N TYR A 929 2.80 21.38 -15.46
CA TYR A 929 3.47 20.22 -14.87
C TYR A 929 4.94 20.51 -14.55
N LYS A 930 5.67 21.19 -15.45
CA LYS A 930 7.04 21.64 -15.17
C LYS A 930 7.09 22.63 -14.00
N ALA A 931 6.12 23.55 -13.92
CA ALA A 931 6.06 24.53 -12.84
C ALA A 931 5.79 23.87 -11.48
N VAL A 932 4.86 22.92 -11.39
CA VAL A 932 4.56 22.22 -10.14
C VAL A 932 5.71 21.29 -9.72
N ILE A 933 6.42 20.65 -10.66
CA ILE A 933 7.64 19.88 -10.34
C ILE A 933 8.72 20.80 -9.76
N LYS A 934 8.91 22.00 -10.32
CA LYS A 934 9.84 23.00 -9.77
C LYS A 934 9.41 23.54 -8.40
N PHE A 935 8.12 23.55 -8.10
CA PHE A 935 7.62 23.92 -6.77
C PHE A 935 7.89 22.82 -5.73
N VAL A 936 7.75 21.55 -6.11
CA VAL A 936 7.95 20.42 -5.19
C VAL A 936 9.43 20.13 -4.93
N ASN A 937 10.29 20.32 -5.92
CA ASN A 937 11.76 20.24 -5.79
C ASN A 937 12.33 21.48 -5.11
#